data_AF-A0AAX3ZYG2-F1
#
_entry.id   AF-A0AAX3ZYG2-F1
#
_cell.length_a   1.000
_cell.length_b   1.000
_cell.length_c   1.000
_cell.angle_alpha   90.00
_cell.angle_beta   90.00
_cell.angle_gamma   90.00
#
_symmetry.space_group_name_H-M   'P 1'
#
loop_
_entity.id
_entity.type
_entity.pdbx_description
1 polymer ?
#
loop_
_entity_poly.entity_id
_entity_poly.type
_entity_poly.pdbx_seq_one_letter_code
_entity_poly.pdbx_strand_id
1 'polypeptide(L)'
;MSGSSALTLGVNSLPANELSQTLWVDLFPWLDDYVSDRAALLEPLAPSPDWWFSEAPSFTVLEVDLEKVLSELASLYIAHHAAAVLHESFPLLGEDLPLEVLSLDTRAVTALSRLTTDKAIGGLLTHTTAEIFGVRGTSEQTVHDIVLNLLVCAVMTTPLARVETAEEAVAPPAITALLDDLAQLAMWRRVRGQDSRPLVTVEIDDESPASIQEVAARISAVTPNDLPDTDRTDAMDEIDNLFSQLDERESLVLRERIVARVPQRRGAIGAKLGVGSGRVGQIEADVKAKLNAACGFGTAVGNLLGSLRVEIQPVASLDRLLDVHPSIAAEVPGYGVPLWLVLDRLDDYFEVTDGWAAAPGVAEAKKRTQTLLEDFESPNGVVALDDVAEVVSMSRGELEKWLAWCGVVVVAESALTRARRISDLAVGALEAVGSPKTVGELVDLLKSDRSERSIERALEADDRVTLDGAVWRLHAWGSADSVGEESVSSGEAEGTSEFNIGGDGIVRRKRTRNTAKTPELTRRLYRSGSTWRYRLTVTSDHLRGSGFAVPAGVAVAAGCVRGETIELESHLGVQAVRWTGAQPTFGTIRRFLRELSAVEGEDVLLELWQDGTFRVVRPAIVHSDIDPLRQALAEVGNREPLRTAERHVVRILAEAVCLDGEDRPRKILRAYEDRGEDVILDFLEAAWRRGEASEIDEADGKDASHD
;
A
#
# COMPACT_ATOMS: atom_id res chain seq x y z
N MET A 1 -35.13 -24.05 18.47
CA MET A 1 -36.59 -24.24 18.52
C MET A 1 -37.06 -24.43 17.10
N SER A 2 -37.82 -25.50 16.90
CA SER A 2 -38.34 -26.11 15.67
C SER A 2 -38.25 -25.27 14.38
N GLY A 3 -37.23 -25.55 13.56
CA GLY A 3 -37.20 -25.16 12.16
C GLY A 3 -38.12 -26.11 11.39
N SER A 4 -39.28 -25.61 10.97
CA SER A 4 -40.16 -26.32 10.07
C SER A 4 -39.61 -26.16 8.65
N SER A 5 -38.65 -27.02 8.25
CA SER A 5 -38.45 -27.34 6.84
C SER A 5 -39.71 -28.08 6.36
N ALA A 6 -40.68 -27.34 5.82
CA ALA A 6 -41.67 -27.95 4.96
C ALA A 6 -40.92 -28.38 3.70
N LEU A 7 -40.91 -29.69 3.48
CA LEU A 7 -40.26 -30.39 2.38
C LEU A 7 -40.60 -29.73 1.03
N THR A 8 -39.58 -29.34 0.27
CA THR A 8 -39.67 -29.36 -1.20
C THR A 8 -40.21 -30.72 -1.58
N LEU A 9 -41.48 -30.80 -1.97
CA LEU A 9 -42.12 -32.05 -2.37
C LEU A 9 -41.29 -32.67 -3.50
N GLY A 10 -40.67 -33.82 -3.21
CA GLY A 10 -39.91 -34.57 -4.20
C GLY A 10 -40.80 -35.01 -5.36
N VAL A 11 -40.23 -35.29 -6.53
CA VAL A 11 -40.98 -35.64 -7.74
C VAL A 11 -41.87 -36.87 -7.52
N ASN A 12 -41.43 -37.79 -6.64
CA ASN A 12 -42.22 -38.96 -6.23
C ASN A 12 -43.48 -38.61 -5.41
N SER A 13 -43.55 -37.41 -4.84
CA SER A 13 -44.69 -36.93 -4.06
C SER A 13 -45.75 -36.25 -4.93
N LEU A 14 -45.44 -36.00 -6.21
CA LEU A 14 -46.37 -35.40 -7.16
C LEU A 14 -47.32 -36.47 -7.71
N PRO A 15 -48.61 -36.16 -7.92
CA PRO A 15 -49.52 -37.07 -8.58
C PRO A 15 -49.13 -37.24 -10.06
N ALA A 16 -49.35 -38.43 -10.63
CA ALA A 16 -48.90 -38.77 -11.99
C ALA A 16 -49.44 -37.83 -13.10
N ASN A 17 -50.56 -37.13 -12.87
CA ASN A 17 -51.10 -36.14 -13.80
C ASN A 17 -50.35 -34.79 -13.79
N GLU A 18 -49.47 -34.56 -12.82
CA GLU A 18 -48.57 -33.41 -12.77
C GLU A 18 -47.22 -33.70 -13.45
N LEU A 19 -46.98 -34.95 -13.88
CA LEU A 19 -45.82 -35.36 -14.66
C LEU A 19 -46.13 -35.44 -16.15
N SER A 20 -45.10 -35.26 -16.98
CA SER A 20 -45.19 -35.28 -18.43
C SER A 20 -45.68 -36.64 -18.95
N GLN A 21 -46.61 -36.58 -19.91
CA GLN A 21 -47.12 -37.73 -20.68
C GLN A 21 -46.29 -37.98 -21.95
N THR A 22 -45.25 -37.18 -22.18
CA THR A 22 -44.33 -37.31 -23.31
C THR A 22 -43.35 -38.45 -23.04
N LEU A 23 -42.99 -39.22 -24.06
CA LEU A 23 -42.05 -40.33 -23.89
C LEU A 23 -40.68 -39.82 -23.44
N TRP A 24 -39.93 -40.64 -22.71
CA TRP A 24 -38.60 -40.27 -22.22
C TRP A 24 -37.65 -39.87 -23.35
N VAL A 25 -37.61 -40.61 -24.47
CA VAL A 25 -36.79 -40.27 -25.64
C VAL A 25 -37.18 -38.94 -26.29
N ASP A 26 -38.46 -38.56 -26.23
CA ASP A 26 -38.95 -37.29 -26.79
C ASP A 26 -38.65 -36.11 -25.84
N LEU A 27 -38.62 -36.35 -24.52
CA LEU A 27 -38.18 -35.37 -23.52
C LEU A 27 -36.66 -35.15 -23.56
N PHE A 28 -35.92 -36.23 -23.80
CA PHE A 28 -34.47 -36.28 -23.73
C PHE A 28 -33.92 -37.01 -24.97
N PRO A 29 -33.73 -36.31 -26.11
CA PRO A 29 -33.32 -36.93 -27.37
C PRO A 29 -32.01 -37.71 -27.30
N TRP A 30 -31.13 -37.37 -26.35
CA TRP A 30 -29.87 -38.07 -26.13
C TRP A 30 -30.05 -39.53 -25.65
N LEU A 31 -31.25 -39.92 -25.21
CA LEU A 31 -31.57 -41.32 -24.89
C LEU A 31 -31.71 -42.21 -26.14
N ASP A 32 -31.90 -41.63 -27.34
CA ASP A 32 -31.99 -42.41 -28.59
C ASP A 32 -30.67 -43.17 -28.89
N ASP A 33 -29.54 -42.66 -28.41
CA ASP A 33 -28.22 -43.27 -28.54
C ASP A 33 -28.02 -44.53 -27.66
N TYR A 34 -28.95 -44.83 -26.74
CA TYR A 34 -28.86 -45.95 -25.81
C TYR A 34 -29.49 -47.23 -26.36
N VAL A 35 -29.00 -47.67 -27.52
CA VAL A 35 -29.37 -48.95 -28.16
C VAL A 35 -28.24 -49.98 -28.07
N SER A 36 -28.57 -51.26 -28.23
CA SER A 36 -27.60 -52.38 -28.20
C SER A 36 -26.81 -52.41 -26.88
N ASP A 37 -25.48 -52.43 -26.92
CA ASP A 37 -24.64 -52.57 -25.72
C ASP A 37 -24.80 -51.41 -24.71
N ARG A 38 -25.24 -50.21 -25.14
CA ARG A 38 -25.50 -49.07 -24.25
C ARG A 38 -26.83 -49.17 -23.51
N ALA A 39 -27.80 -49.90 -24.06
CA ALA A 39 -29.11 -50.13 -23.43
C ALA A 39 -28.97 -50.78 -22.05
N ALA A 40 -27.94 -51.62 -21.86
CA ALA A 40 -27.64 -52.28 -20.59
C ALA A 40 -27.41 -51.32 -19.40
N LEU A 41 -27.10 -50.04 -19.66
CA LEU A 41 -26.97 -49.01 -18.62
C LEU A 41 -28.34 -48.49 -18.13
N LEU A 42 -29.39 -48.56 -18.97
CA LEU A 42 -30.74 -48.07 -18.67
C LEU A 42 -31.72 -49.18 -18.28
N GLU A 43 -31.54 -50.41 -18.78
CA GLU A 43 -32.37 -51.58 -18.46
C GLU A 43 -32.60 -51.81 -16.94
N PRO A 44 -31.62 -51.58 -16.03
CA PRO A 44 -31.83 -51.80 -14.61
C PRO A 44 -32.71 -50.73 -13.93
N LEU A 45 -32.97 -49.60 -14.60
CA LEU A 45 -33.62 -48.43 -13.98
C LEU A 45 -35.15 -48.56 -13.93
N ALA A 46 -35.76 -49.34 -14.82
CA ALA A 46 -37.20 -49.61 -14.80
C ALA A 46 -37.52 -51.05 -15.24
N PRO A 47 -38.70 -51.61 -14.90
CA PRO A 47 -39.01 -53.02 -15.12
C PRO A 47 -39.26 -53.38 -16.58
N SER A 48 -39.74 -52.42 -17.39
CA SER A 48 -40.04 -52.64 -18.81
C SER A 48 -38.75 -52.59 -19.65
N PRO A 49 -38.54 -53.56 -20.55
CA PRO A 49 -37.45 -53.47 -21.52
C PRO A 49 -37.70 -52.28 -22.46
N ASP A 50 -36.65 -51.54 -22.79
CA ASP A 50 -36.73 -50.34 -23.64
C ASP A 50 -37.75 -49.31 -23.14
N TRP A 51 -37.86 -49.17 -21.81
CA TRP A 51 -38.83 -48.26 -21.16
C TRP A 51 -38.69 -46.81 -21.64
N TRP A 52 -37.48 -46.35 -21.98
CA TRP A 52 -37.28 -44.97 -22.44
C TRP A 52 -37.88 -44.69 -23.84
N PHE A 53 -38.15 -45.75 -24.62
CA PHE A 53 -38.86 -45.65 -25.91
C PHE A 53 -40.37 -45.90 -25.78
N SER A 54 -40.84 -46.48 -24.68
CA SER A 54 -42.21 -47.00 -24.55
C SER A 54 -43.02 -46.39 -23.41
N GLU A 55 -42.36 -45.68 -22.49
CA GLU A 55 -42.98 -45.08 -21.31
C GLU A 55 -42.78 -43.56 -21.25
N ALA A 56 -43.68 -42.91 -20.51
CA ALA A 56 -43.57 -41.52 -20.09
C ALA A 56 -43.30 -41.45 -18.57
N PRO A 57 -42.69 -40.36 -18.06
CA PRO A 57 -42.43 -40.19 -16.63
C PRO A 57 -43.67 -40.39 -15.73
N SER A 58 -44.85 -39.97 -16.21
CA SER A 58 -46.13 -40.18 -15.51
C SER A 58 -46.52 -41.64 -15.31
N PHE A 59 -46.00 -42.54 -16.14
CA PHE A 59 -46.20 -43.98 -16.01
C PHE A 59 -45.07 -44.61 -15.17
N THR A 60 -43.82 -44.27 -15.47
CA THR A 60 -42.64 -44.82 -14.79
C THR A 60 -42.65 -44.57 -13.27
N VAL A 61 -43.17 -43.43 -12.79
CA VAL A 61 -43.31 -43.12 -11.35
C VAL A 61 -44.19 -44.13 -10.59
N LEU A 62 -45.09 -44.83 -11.28
CA LEU A 62 -45.99 -45.82 -10.68
C LEU A 62 -45.28 -47.15 -10.39
N GLU A 63 -44.16 -47.40 -11.07
CA GLU A 63 -43.44 -48.67 -11.02
C GLU A 63 -42.13 -48.58 -10.24
N VAL A 64 -41.48 -47.41 -10.24
CA VAL A 64 -40.17 -47.18 -9.63
C VAL A 64 -40.06 -45.83 -8.93
N ASP A 65 -39.02 -45.71 -8.11
CA ASP A 65 -38.59 -44.43 -7.53
C ASP A 65 -38.02 -43.54 -8.65
N LEU A 66 -38.81 -42.57 -9.09
CA LEU A 66 -38.48 -41.67 -10.20
C LEU A 66 -37.29 -40.76 -9.86
N GLU A 67 -37.12 -40.35 -8.60
CA GLU A 67 -35.96 -39.56 -8.18
C GLU A 67 -34.66 -40.34 -8.35
N LYS A 68 -34.68 -41.63 -8.03
CA LYS A 68 -33.51 -42.50 -8.28
C LYS A 68 -33.22 -42.61 -9.77
N VAL A 69 -34.24 -42.79 -10.62
CA VAL A 69 -34.06 -42.83 -12.09
C VAL A 69 -33.45 -41.52 -12.59
N LEU A 70 -34.00 -40.36 -12.19
CA LEU A 70 -33.49 -39.04 -12.61
C LEU A 70 -32.05 -38.80 -12.14
N SER A 71 -31.69 -39.23 -10.94
CA SER A 71 -30.32 -39.12 -10.41
C SER A 71 -29.32 -39.96 -11.20
N GLU A 72 -29.69 -41.20 -11.58
CA GLU A 72 -28.87 -42.06 -12.44
C GLU A 72 -28.76 -41.52 -13.86
N LEU A 73 -29.84 -40.97 -14.41
CA LEU A 73 -29.82 -40.28 -15.71
C LEU A 73 -28.91 -39.04 -15.69
N ALA A 74 -28.90 -38.26 -14.60
CA ALA A 74 -27.98 -37.14 -14.45
C ALA A 74 -26.51 -37.59 -14.47
N SER A 75 -26.18 -38.67 -13.76
CA SER A 75 -24.85 -39.27 -13.77
C SER A 75 -24.44 -39.77 -15.16
N LEU A 76 -25.36 -40.45 -15.86
CA LEU A 76 -25.13 -40.94 -17.23
C LEU A 76 -24.92 -39.80 -18.22
N TYR A 77 -25.72 -38.74 -18.12
CA TYR A 77 -25.61 -37.54 -18.94
C TYR A 77 -24.25 -36.87 -18.74
N ILE A 78 -23.82 -36.67 -17.49
CA ILE A 78 -22.51 -36.08 -17.19
C ILE A 78 -21.36 -36.95 -17.70
N ALA A 79 -21.47 -38.28 -17.60
CA ALA A 79 -20.40 -39.17 -18.04
C ALA A 79 -20.25 -39.25 -19.57
N HIS A 80 -21.35 -39.16 -20.33
CA HIS A 80 -21.34 -39.48 -21.77
C HIS A 80 -21.70 -38.30 -22.69
N HIS A 81 -22.32 -37.24 -22.16
CA HIS A 81 -22.86 -36.13 -22.92
C HIS A 81 -22.34 -34.77 -22.43
N ALA A 82 -21.19 -34.74 -21.73
CA ALA A 82 -20.69 -33.51 -21.12
C ALA A 82 -20.37 -32.36 -22.10
N ALA A 83 -20.10 -32.70 -23.37
CA ALA A 83 -19.81 -31.74 -24.43
C ALA A 83 -21.05 -31.32 -25.24
N ALA A 84 -22.23 -31.90 -24.97
CA ALA A 84 -23.46 -31.52 -25.65
C ALA A 84 -24.00 -30.20 -25.10
N VAL A 85 -24.54 -29.34 -25.97
CA VAL A 85 -25.21 -28.11 -25.57
C VAL A 85 -26.51 -28.49 -24.86
N LEU A 86 -26.73 -27.94 -23.66
CA LEU A 86 -27.87 -28.31 -22.83
C LEU A 86 -29.21 -28.08 -23.56
N HIS A 87 -29.34 -27.02 -24.35
CA HIS A 87 -30.54 -26.77 -25.16
C HIS A 87 -30.92 -27.95 -26.09
N GLU A 88 -29.93 -28.61 -26.70
CA GLU A 88 -30.18 -29.76 -27.60
C GLU A 88 -30.62 -31.01 -26.82
N SER A 89 -30.21 -31.11 -25.56
CA SER A 89 -30.49 -32.25 -24.69
C SER A 89 -31.79 -32.10 -23.88
N PHE A 90 -32.28 -30.86 -23.72
CA PHE A 90 -33.50 -30.50 -22.99
C PHE A 90 -34.44 -29.62 -23.84
N PRO A 91 -34.86 -30.06 -25.04
CA PRO A 91 -35.52 -29.21 -26.04
C PRO A 91 -36.92 -28.74 -25.64
N LEU A 92 -37.57 -29.42 -24.70
CA LEU A 92 -38.94 -29.11 -24.26
C LEU A 92 -38.97 -28.22 -23.01
N LEU A 93 -37.81 -27.83 -22.46
CA LEU A 93 -37.75 -26.88 -21.35
C LEU A 93 -37.98 -25.46 -21.85
N GLY A 94 -38.92 -24.72 -21.23
CA GLY A 94 -39.16 -23.33 -21.59
C GLY A 94 -37.97 -22.44 -21.21
N GLU A 95 -37.40 -21.72 -22.19
CA GLU A 95 -36.25 -20.83 -21.98
C GLU A 95 -36.55 -19.68 -21.02
N ASP A 96 -37.81 -19.22 -20.95
CA ASP A 96 -38.27 -18.12 -20.09
C ASP A 96 -38.47 -18.52 -18.62
N LEU A 97 -38.25 -19.79 -18.25
CA LEU A 97 -38.39 -20.23 -16.86
C LEU A 97 -37.30 -19.57 -15.99
N PRO A 98 -37.64 -19.03 -14.79
CA PRO A 98 -36.62 -18.46 -13.91
C PRO A 98 -35.72 -19.54 -13.33
N LEU A 99 -34.43 -19.24 -13.13
CA LEU A 99 -33.45 -20.16 -12.55
C LEU A 99 -33.85 -20.69 -11.16
N GLU A 100 -34.67 -19.93 -10.42
CA GLU A 100 -35.23 -20.29 -9.11
C GLU A 100 -36.02 -21.60 -9.13
N VAL A 101 -36.59 -21.98 -10.27
CA VAL A 101 -37.35 -23.23 -10.46
C VAL A 101 -36.47 -24.47 -10.27
N LEU A 102 -35.16 -24.36 -10.52
CA LEU A 102 -34.22 -25.46 -10.32
C LEU A 102 -34.01 -25.79 -8.82
N SER A 103 -34.48 -24.95 -7.89
CA SER A 103 -34.37 -25.17 -6.43
C SER A 103 -32.96 -25.56 -5.97
N LEU A 104 -31.96 -24.93 -6.58
CA LEU A 104 -30.56 -25.23 -6.37
C LEU A 104 -30.07 -24.72 -5.01
N ASP A 105 -29.08 -25.41 -4.45
CA ASP A 105 -28.40 -24.93 -3.26
C ASP A 105 -27.58 -23.66 -3.58
N THR A 106 -27.15 -22.95 -2.53
CA THR A 106 -26.37 -21.71 -2.68
C THR A 106 -25.10 -21.91 -3.52
N ARG A 107 -24.53 -23.12 -3.49
CA ARG A 107 -23.31 -23.47 -4.22
C ARG A 107 -23.56 -23.51 -5.73
N ALA A 108 -24.58 -24.24 -6.17
CA ALA A 108 -24.97 -24.31 -7.57
C ALA A 108 -25.46 -22.96 -8.09
N VAL A 109 -26.20 -22.18 -7.29
CA VAL A 109 -26.59 -20.80 -7.64
C VAL A 109 -25.35 -19.92 -7.90
N THR A 110 -24.32 -20.01 -7.04
CA THR A 110 -23.07 -19.25 -7.22
C THR A 110 -22.27 -19.70 -8.45
N ALA A 111 -22.29 -20.99 -8.77
CA ALA A 111 -21.65 -21.49 -9.99
C ALA A 111 -22.36 -20.96 -11.25
N LEU A 112 -23.69 -20.90 -11.23
CA LEU A 112 -24.49 -20.37 -12.33
C LEU A 112 -24.31 -18.86 -12.52
N SER A 113 -24.25 -18.06 -11.44
CA SER A 113 -24.04 -16.62 -11.54
C SER A 113 -22.67 -16.23 -12.12
N ARG A 114 -21.68 -17.13 -12.03
CA ARG A 114 -20.37 -16.99 -12.66
C ARG A 114 -20.37 -17.38 -14.14
N LEU A 115 -21.31 -18.24 -14.54
CA LEU A 115 -21.41 -18.76 -15.90
C LEU A 115 -22.23 -17.83 -16.80
N THR A 116 -23.36 -17.32 -16.30
CA THR A 116 -24.30 -16.49 -17.06
C THR A 116 -24.88 -15.36 -16.21
N THR A 117 -25.15 -14.22 -16.85
CA THR A 117 -25.83 -13.06 -16.25
C THR A 117 -27.35 -13.10 -16.43
N ASP A 118 -27.86 -14.06 -17.22
CA ASP A 118 -29.29 -14.24 -17.43
C ASP A 118 -29.96 -14.82 -16.18
N LYS A 119 -31.17 -14.36 -15.87
CA LYS A 119 -31.98 -14.85 -14.75
C LYS A 119 -32.93 -15.99 -15.16
N ALA A 120 -33.04 -16.25 -16.46
CA ALA A 120 -33.82 -17.35 -17.01
C ALA A 120 -32.94 -18.57 -17.32
N ILE A 121 -33.56 -19.76 -17.35
CA ILE A 121 -32.88 -21.03 -17.67
C ILE A 121 -32.33 -21.00 -19.10
N GLY A 122 -32.90 -20.21 -20.01
CA GLY A 122 -32.38 -20.03 -21.38
C GLY A 122 -30.89 -19.72 -21.43
N GLY A 123 -30.40 -18.81 -20.56
CA GLY A 123 -28.97 -18.49 -20.48
C GLY A 123 -28.09 -19.61 -19.92
N LEU A 124 -28.64 -20.58 -19.18
CA LEU A 124 -27.93 -21.81 -18.79
C LEU A 124 -27.93 -22.83 -19.94
N LEU A 125 -29.02 -22.94 -20.69
CA LEU A 125 -29.18 -23.92 -21.76
C LEU A 125 -28.21 -23.71 -22.94
N THR A 126 -27.64 -22.51 -23.09
CA THR A 126 -26.62 -22.21 -24.11
C THR A 126 -25.25 -22.84 -23.82
N HIS A 127 -25.05 -23.42 -22.64
CA HIS A 127 -23.77 -23.97 -22.19
C HIS A 127 -23.73 -25.50 -22.21
N THR A 128 -22.51 -26.05 -22.08
CA THR A 128 -22.26 -27.49 -21.90
C THR A 128 -21.91 -27.80 -20.44
N THR A 129 -22.07 -29.03 -19.95
CA THR A 129 -21.67 -29.33 -18.56
C THR A 129 -20.14 -29.28 -18.38
N ALA A 130 -19.36 -29.51 -19.43
CA ALA A 130 -17.91 -29.29 -19.44
C ALA A 130 -17.54 -27.82 -19.15
N GLU A 131 -18.31 -26.86 -19.66
CA GLU A 131 -18.13 -25.44 -19.35
C GLU A 131 -18.50 -25.12 -17.90
N ILE A 132 -19.57 -25.74 -17.37
CA ILE A 132 -19.95 -25.60 -15.95
C ILE A 132 -18.84 -26.13 -15.03
N PHE A 133 -18.21 -27.26 -15.38
CA PHE A 133 -17.04 -27.79 -14.68
C PHE A 133 -15.83 -26.84 -14.72
N GLY A 134 -15.67 -26.07 -15.79
CA GLY A 134 -14.62 -25.06 -15.94
C GLY A 134 -14.79 -23.84 -15.03
N VAL A 135 -15.97 -23.65 -14.43
CA VAL A 135 -16.22 -22.55 -13.49
C VAL A 135 -15.46 -22.80 -12.19
N ARG A 136 -14.70 -21.80 -11.74
CA ARG A 136 -13.88 -21.88 -10.53
C ARG A 136 -14.76 -22.19 -9.31
N GLY A 137 -14.36 -23.18 -8.51
CA GLY A 137 -15.04 -23.55 -7.25
C GLY A 137 -16.23 -24.52 -7.41
N THR A 138 -16.50 -24.97 -8.63
CA THR A 138 -17.51 -26.00 -8.92
C THR A 138 -16.96 -27.40 -8.61
N SER A 139 -17.77 -28.30 -8.02
CA SER A 139 -17.44 -29.73 -7.90
C SER A 139 -18.36 -30.58 -8.77
N GLU A 140 -18.00 -31.86 -8.91
CA GLU A 140 -18.83 -32.89 -9.53
C GLU A 140 -20.26 -32.91 -8.99
N GLN A 141 -20.44 -32.85 -7.66
CA GLN A 141 -21.78 -32.81 -7.05
C GLN A 141 -22.61 -31.60 -7.52
N THR A 142 -21.99 -30.43 -7.70
CA THR A 142 -22.71 -29.21 -8.12
C THR A 142 -23.23 -29.34 -9.55
N VAL A 143 -22.42 -29.92 -10.45
CA VAL A 143 -22.84 -30.18 -11.83
C VAL A 143 -23.94 -31.24 -11.86
N HIS A 144 -23.81 -32.28 -11.03
CA HIS A 144 -24.86 -33.30 -10.84
C HIS A 144 -26.18 -32.68 -10.40
N ASP A 145 -26.17 -31.84 -9.36
CA ASP A 145 -27.37 -31.19 -8.84
C ASP A 145 -28.03 -30.27 -9.89
N ILE A 146 -27.24 -29.57 -10.72
CA ILE A 146 -27.76 -28.73 -11.82
C ILE A 146 -28.46 -29.60 -12.87
N VAL A 147 -27.79 -30.65 -13.36
CA VAL A 147 -28.36 -31.55 -14.39
C VAL A 147 -29.58 -32.30 -13.85
N LEU A 148 -29.52 -32.78 -12.61
CA LEU A 148 -30.64 -33.43 -11.94
C LEU A 148 -31.86 -32.51 -11.88
N ASN A 149 -31.68 -31.25 -11.47
CA ASN A 149 -32.81 -30.33 -11.38
C ASN A 149 -33.33 -29.88 -12.75
N LEU A 150 -32.50 -29.85 -13.80
CA LEU A 150 -32.97 -29.70 -15.18
C LEU A 150 -33.86 -30.89 -15.61
N LEU A 151 -33.43 -32.12 -15.33
CA LEU A 151 -34.22 -33.34 -15.59
C LEU A 151 -35.54 -33.31 -14.82
N VAL A 152 -35.52 -32.93 -13.55
CA VAL A 152 -36.72 -32.77 -12.71
C VAL A 152 -37.68 -31.75 -13.31
N CYS A 153 -37.19 -30.60 -13.76
CA CYS A 153 -38.04 -29.58 -14.38
C CYS A 153 -38.63 -30.06 -15.71
N ALA A 154 -37.87 -30.82 -16.51
CA ALA A 154 -38.32 -31.35 -17.79
C ALA A 154 -39.45 -32.38 -17.66
N VAL A 155 -39.45 -33.19 -16.58
CA VAL A 155 -40.50 -34.20 -16.36
C VAL A 155 -41.78 -33.64 -15.74
N MET A 156 -41.77 -32.40 -15.25
CA MET A 156 -42.95 -31.75 -14.64
C MET A 156 -43.80 -31.02 -15.69
N THR A 157 -45.12 -31.07 -15.55
CA THR A 157 -46.05 -30.29 -16.39
C THR A 157 -46.05 -28.80 -16.05
N THR A 158 -45.84 -28.44 -14.77
CA THR A 158 -45.84 -27.04 -14.29
C THR A 158 -44.62 -26.78 -13.39
N PRO A 159 -43.42 -26.55 -13.96
CA PRO A 159 -42.18 -26.36 -13.18
C PRO A 159 -42.24 -25.14 -12.24
N LEU A 160 -42.97 -24.09 -12.60
CA LEU A 160 -43.13 -22.87 -11.80
C LEU A 160 -43.69 -23.10 -10.39
N ALA A 161 -44.36 -24.23 -10.14
CA ALA A 161 -44.86 -24.58 -8.81
C ALA A 161 -43.74 -24.80 -7.77
N ARG A 162 -42.48 -24.92 -8.20
CA ARG A 162 -41.29 -25.10 -7.35
C ARG A 162 -40.76 -23.81 -6.71
N VAL A 163 -41.25 -22.63 -7.14
CA VAL A 163 -40.80 -21.35 -6.59
C VAL A 163 -41.54 -21.07 -5.28
N GLU A 164 -40.91 -21.31 -4.14
CA GLU A 164 -41.40 -20.84 -2.85
C GLU A 164 -41.10 -19.34 -2.67
N THR A 165 -42.07 -18.56 -2.21
CA THR A 165 -41.80 -17.23 -1.61
C THR A 165 -41.21 -17.45 -0.22
N ALA A 166 -39.88 -17.55 -0.13
CA ALA A 166 -39.19 -17.68 1.15
C ALA A 166 -39.44 -16.43 2.03
N GLU A 167 -39.90 -16.62 3.27
CA GLU A 167 -39.79 -15.58 4.30
C GLU A 167 -38.31 -15.37 4.61
N GLU A 168 -37.81 -14.13 4.46
CA GLU A 168 -36.42 -13.77 4.75
C GLU A 168 -36.07 -14.10 6.21
N ALA A 169 -35.33 -15.19 6.42
CA ALA A 169 -34.74 -15.50 7.71
C ALA A 169 -33.66 -14.46 8.02
N VAL A 170 -33.89 -13.61 9.03
CA VAL A 170 -32.94 -12.58 9.45
C VAL A 170 -31.65 -13.22 9.97
N ALA A 171 -30.54 -12.99 9.28
CA ALA A 171 -29.23 -13.50 9.66
C ALA A 171 -28.76 -12.91 11.01
N PRO A 172 -27.93 -13.63 11.79
CA PRO A 172 -27.27 -13.06 12.96
C PRO A 172 -26.53 -11.75 12.64
N PRO A 173 -26.49 -10.76 13.55
CA PRO A 173 -25.87 -9.45 13.29
C PRO A 173 -24.40 -9.53 12.88
N ALA A 174 -23.64 -10.47 13.45
CA ALA A 174 -22.22 -10.66 13.10
C ALA A 174 -22.02 -11.15 11.66
N ILE A 175 -22.94 -11.98 11.15
CA ILE A 175 -22.90 -12.45 9.76
C ILE A 175 -23.29 -11.31 8.82
N THR A 176 -24.30 -10.52 9.20
CA THR A 176 -24.71 -9.33 8.44
C THR A 176 -23.57 -8.32 8.33
N ALA A 177 -22.92 -8.00 9.45
CA ALA A 177 -21.76 -7.10 9.47
C ALA A 177 -20.59 -7.61 8.63
N LEU A 178 -20.28 -8.92 8.69
CA LEU A 178 -19.23 -9.51 7.85
C LEU A 178 -19.55 -9.39 6.36
N LEU A 179 -20.82 -9.58 5.96
CA LEU A 179 -21.24 -9.41 4.57
C LEU A 179 -21.11 -7.95 4.12
N ASP A 180 -21.50 -7.00 4.97
CA ASP A 180 -21.32 -5.57 4.71
C ASP A 180 -19.83 -5.20 4.55
N ASP A 181 -18.96 -5.72 5.42
CA ASP A 181 -17.51 -5.49 5.37
C ASP A 181 -16.89 -6.09 4.10
N LEU A 182 -17.32 -7.29 3.70
CA LEU A 182 -16.87 -7.93 2.45
C LEU A 182 -17.35 -7.16 1.21
N ALA A 183 -18.55 -6.60 1.24
CA ALA A 183 -19.06 -5.73 0.18
C ALA A 183 -18.22 -4.45 0.05
N GLN A 184 -17.85 -3.82 1.17
CA GLN A 184 -16.96 -2.66 1.16
C GLN A 184 -15.56 -3.01 0.62
N LEU A 185 -15.00 -4.16 1.02
CA LEU A 185 -13.71 -4.62 0.51
C LEU A 185 -13.75 -4.94 -0.99
N ALA A 186 -14.85 -5.53 -1.47
CA ALA A 186 -15.09 -5.79 -2.87
C ALA A 186 -15.11 -4.48 -3.68
N MET A 187 -15.86 -3.48 -3.21
CA MET A 187 -15.91 -2.16 -3.81
C MET A 187 -14.52 -1.52 -3.90
N TRP A 188 -13.75 -1.55 -2.80
CA TRP A 188 -12.38 -1.04 -2.78
C TRP A 188 -11.49 -1.70 -3.86
N ARG A 189 -11.57 -3.02 -4.01
CA ARG A 189 -10.78 -3.73 -5.02
C ARG A 189 -11.21 -3.42 -6.44
N ARG A 190 -12.51 -3.20 -6.67
CA ARG A 190 -13.02 -2.79 -7.98
C ARG A 190 -12.47 -1.44 -8.42
N VAL A 191 -12.45 -0.46 -7.52
CA VAL A 191 -11.84 0.85 -7.79
C VAL A 191 -10.36 0.73 -8.17
N ARG A 192 -9.69 -0.32 -7.72
CA ARG A 192 -8.29 -0.62 -8.02
C ARG A 192 -8.09 -1.50 -9.27
N GLY A 193 -9.17 -1.89 -9.97
CA GLY A 193 -9.13 -2.84 -11.09
C GLY A 193 -8.70 -4.26 -10.66
N GLN A 194 -8.94 -4.63 -9.40
CA GLN A 194 -8.55 -5.92 -8.81
C GLN A 194 -9.75 -6.86 -8.65
N ASP A 195 -10.64 -6.87 -9.64
CA ASP A 195 -11.95 -7.55 -9.62
C ASP A 195 -11.85 -9.06 -9.41
N SER A 196 -10.72 -9.65 -9.80
CA SER A 196 -10.45 -11.09 -9.74
C SER A 196 -9.65 -11.53 -8.52
N ARG A 197 -9.24 -10.60 -7.65
CA ARG A 197 -8.38 -10.91 -6.50
C ARG A 197 -9.22 -11.41 -5.31
N PRO A 198 -8.87 -12.55 -4.67
CA PRO A 198 -9.60 -13.12 -3.52
C PRO A 198 -9.81 -12.18 -2.33
N LEU A 199 -11.05 -12.02 -1.85
CA LEU A 199 -11.39 -11.14 -0.72
C LEU A 199 -10.86 -11.65 0.61
N VAL A 200 -10.89 -12.96 0.82
CA VAL A 200 -10.49 -13.64 2.06
C VAL A 200 -9.42 -14.69 1.74
N THR A 201 -8.51 -14.92 2.66
CA THR A 201 -7.59 -16.06 2.63
C THR A 201 -7.81 -16.87 3.90
N VAL A 202 -8.02 -18.17 3.75
CA VAL A 202 -8.27 -19.08 4.88
C VAL A 202 -7.05 -19.97 5.04
N GLU A 203 -6.44 -19.93 6.21
CA GLU A 203 -5.38 -20.86 6.61
C GLU A 203 -6.01 -22.10 7.26
N ILE A 204 -5.50 -23.27 6.90
CA ILE A 204 -5.90 -24.57 7.44
C ILE A 204 -4.65 -25.41 7.72
N ASP A 205 -4.75 -26.36 8.65
CA ASP A 205 -3.66 -27.29 8.94
C ASP A 205 -3.42 -28.21 7.74
N ASP A 206 -2.15 -28.54 7.47
CA ASP A 206 -1.74 -29.40 6.33
C ASP A 206 -2.39 -30.79 6.35
N GLU A 207 -2.82 -31.29 7.51
CA GLU A 207 -3.52 -32.59 7.67
C GLU A 207 -5.06 -32.49 7.64
N SER A 208 -5.62 -31.35 7.24
CA SER A 208 -7.07 -31.15 7.21
C SER A 208 -7.77 -32.12 6.25
N PRO A 209 -8.95 -32.69 6.58
CA PRO A 209 -9.71 -33.54 5.66
C PRO A 209 -10.04 -32.83 4.34
N ALA A 210 -10.15 -33.59 3.24
CA ALA A 210 -10.41 -33.04 1.90
C ALA A 210 -11.66 -32.15 1.84
N SER A 211 -12.73 -32.51 2.57
CA SER A 211 -13.94 -31.68 2.67
C SER A 211 -13.70 -30.31 3.30
N ILE A 212 -12.76 -30.20 4.25
CA ILE A 212 -12.38 -28.93 4.88
C ILE A 212 -11.45 -28.12 3.95
N GLN A 213 -10.55 -28.79 3.23
CA GLN A 213 -9.72 -28.16 2.21
C GLN A 213 -10.60 -27.52 1.11
N GLU A 214 -11.64 -28.22 0.66
CA GLU A 214 -12.61 -27.70 -0.31
C GLU A 214 -13.40 -26.49 0.22
N VAL A 215 -13.78 -26.50 1.51
CA VAL A 215 -14.43 -25.35 2.15
C VAL A 215 -13.49 -24.14 2.17
N ALA A 216 -12.23 -24.31 2.58
CA ALA A 216 -11.25 -23.24 2.62
C ALA A 216 -10.94 -22.68 1.22
N ALA A 217 -10.83 -23.55 0.22
CA ALA A 217 -10.67 -23.17 -1.17
C ALA A 217 -11.87 -22.36 -1.70
N ARG A 218 -13.10 -22.74 -1.33
CA ARG A 218 -14.32 -22.01 -1.73
C ARG A 218 -14.40 -20.63 -1.10
N ILE A 219 -14.11 -20.51 0.21
CA ILE A 219 -14.07 -19.20 0.88
C ILE A 219 -12.98 -18.31 0.26
N SER A 220 -11.81 -18.88 -0.03
CA SER A 220 -10.70 -18.16 -0.66
C SER A 220 -10.92 -17.89 -2.15
N ALA A 221 -11.95 -18.48 -2.78
CA ALA A 221 -12.30 -18.22 -4.17
C ALA A 221 -13.27 -17.05 -4.34
N VAL A 222 -13.81 -16.48 -3.25
CA VAL A 222 -14.72 -15.34 -3.31
C VAL A 222 -13.94 -14.09 -3.73
N THR A 223 -14.38 -13.46 -4.81
CA THR A 223 -13.80 -12.28 -5.43
C THR A 223 -14.80 -11.12 -5.42
N PRO A 224 -14.36 -9.88 -5.68
CA PRO A 224 -15.29 -8.77 -5.86
C PRO A 224 -16.42 -9.08 -6.84
N ASN A 225 -16.20 -9.83 -7.92
CA ASN A 225 -17.24 -10.16 -8.91
C ASN A 225 -18.39 -11.02 -8.37
N ASP A 226 -18.21 -11.67 -7.21
CA ASP A 226 -19.24 -12.52 -6.61
C ASP A 226 -20.25 -11.75 -5.75
N LEU A 227 -20.01 -10.45 -5.47
CA LEU A 227 -20.90 -9.60 -4.69
C LEU A 227 -21.70 -8.65 -5.58
N PRO A 228 -22.92 -8.24 -5.18
CA PRO A 228 -23.71 -7.30 -5.95
C PRO A 228 -22.94 -6.01 -6.23
N ASP A 229 -23.11 -5.46 -7.44
CA ASP A 229 -22.70 -4.10 -7.77
C ASP A 229 -23.77 -3.17 -7.18
N THR A 230 -23.58 -2.76 -5.93
CA THR A 230 -24.38 -1.69 -5.35
C THR A 230 -24.12 -0.44 -6.17
N ASP A 231 -25.19 0.14 -6.73
CA ASP A 231 -25.15 1.20 -7.74
C ASP A 231 -24.01 2.18 -7.47
N ARG A 232 -23.10 2.22 -8.44
CA ARG A 232 -21.97 3.13 -8.54
C ARG A 232 -22.52 4.56 -8.63
N THR A 233 -22.87 5.15 -7.50
CA THR A 233 -23.06 6.60 -7.47
C THR A 233 -21.72 7.19 -7.90
N ASP A 234 -21.68 8.00 -8.96
CA ASP A 234 -20.44 8.67 -9.33
C ASP A 234 -20.04 9.60 -8.17
N ALA A 235 -18.75 9.69 -7.86
CA ALA A 235 -18.26 10.63 -6.86
C ALA A 235 -18.71 12.07 -7.18
N MET A 236 -18.88 12.40 -8.48
CA MET A 236 -19.46 13.66 -8.92
C MET A 236 -20.92 13.83 -8.45
N ASP A 237 -21.76 12.82 -8.67
CA ASP A 237 -23.17 12.85 -8.30
C ASP A 237 -23.35 12.89 -6.78
N GLU A 238 -22.50 12.18 -6.04
CA GLU A 238 -22.51 12.21 -4.59
C GLU A 238 -22.13 13.60 -4.05
N ILE A 239 -21.10 14.24 -4.61
CA ILE A 239 -20.72 15.62 -4.26
C ILE A 239 -21.83 16.61 -4.62
N ASP A 240 -22.43 16.50 -5.81
CA ASP A 240 -23.50 17.42 -6.24
C ASP A 240 -24.73 17.29 -5.33
N ASN A 241 -25.12 16.06 -4.99
CA ASN A 241 -26.18 15.77 -4.03
C ASN A 241 -25.86 16.36 -2.66
N LEU A 242 -24.64 16.21 -2.15
CA LEU A 242 -24.22 16.81 -0.88
C LEU A 242 -24.28 18.33 -0.90
N PHE A 243 -23.83 18.95 -1.99
CA PHE A 243 -23.85 20.40 -2.13
C PHE A 243 -25.26 20.96 -2.24
N SER A 244 -26.20 20.21 -2.83
CA SER A 244 -27.61 20.58 -2.93
C SER A 244 -28.34 20.63 -1.58
N GLN A 245 -27.84 19.92 -0.56
CA GLN A 245 -28.43 19.86 0.78
C GLN A 245 -28.01 21.04 1.68
N LEU A 246 -27.03 21.84 1.26
CA LEU A 246 -26.53 22.98 2.03
C LEU A 246 -27.51 24.16 1.99
N ASP A 247 -27.63 24.88 3.10
CA ASP A 247 -28.40 26.12 3.12
C ASP A 247 -27.71 27.25 2.34
N GLU A 248 -28.42 28.36 2.11
CA GLU A 248 -27.88 29.49 1.32
C GLU A 248 -26.58 30.08 1.90
N ARG A 249 -26.43 30.08 3.23
CA ARG A 249 -25.25 30.62 3.91
C ARG A 249 -24.08 29.64 3.80
N GLU A 250 -24.35 28.36 4.01
CA GLU A 250 -23.41 27.26 3.86
C GLU A 250 -22.88 27.16 2.42
N SER A 251 -23.77 27.23 1.43
CA SER A 251 -23.42 27.24 0.00
C SER A 251 -22.54 28.44 -0.37
N LEU A 252 -22.82 29.63 0.18
CA LEU A 252 -21.97 30.81 -0.04
C LEU A 252 -20.56 30.62 0.55
N VAL A 253 -20.46 30.10 1.78
CA VAL A 253 -19.16 29.82 2.42
C VAL A 253 -18.39 28.74 1.67
N LEU A 254 -19.08 27.69 1.23
CA LEU A 254 -18.49 26.63 0.41
C LEU A 254 -17.88 27.23 -0.87
N ARG A 255 -18.69 27.96 -1.66
CA ARG A 255 -18.31 28.50 -2.98
C ARG A 255 -17.21 29.54 -2.92
N GLU A 256 -17.29 30.48 -1.98
CA GLU A 256 -16.41 31.66 -1.95
C GLU A 256 -15.13 31.44 -1.12
N ARG A 257 -15.06 30.32 -0.39
CA ARG A 257 -13.93 30.06 0.53
C ARG A 257 -13.40 28.65 0.49
N ILE A 258 -14.23 27.64 0.76
CA ILE A 258 -13.74 26.26 0.95
C ILE A 258 -13.21 25.69 -0.36
N VAL A 259 -14.05 25.65 -1.40
CA VAL A 259 -13.68 25.11 -2.72
C VAL A 259 -13.20 26.18 -3.70
N ALA A 260 -13.12 27.44 -3.27
CA ALA A 260 -12.59 28.52 -4.07
C ALA A 260 -11.11 28.30 -4.38
N ARG A 261 -10.70 28.47 -5.65
CA ARG A 261 -9.29 28.48 -6.06
C ARG A 261 -8.48 29.51 -5.25
N VAL A 262 -9.06 30.69 -5.04
CA VAL A 262 -8.52 31.75 -4.18
C VAL A 262 -9.51 32.05 -3.06
N PRO A 263 -9.31 31.50 -1.85
CA PRO A 263 -10.25 31.67 -0.74
C PRO A 263 -10.41 33.14 -0.31
N GLN A 264 -11.65 33.64 -0.23
CA GLN A 264 -11.92 34.98 0.32
C GLN A 264 -11.69 35.01 1.85
N ARG A 265 -11.25 36.18 2.35
CA ARG A 265 -11.09 36.39 3.81
C ARG A 265 -12.45 36.30 4.51
N ARG A 266 -12.48 35.71 5.71
CA ARG A 266 -13.71 35.55 6.53
C ARG A 266 -14.49 36.86 6.73
N GLY A 267 -13.80 37.99 6.87
CA GLY A 267 -14.44 39.30 7.02
C GLY A 267 -15.23 39.75 5.79
N ALA A 268 -14.76 39.44 4.57
CA ALA A 268 -15.46 39.79 3.33
C ALA A 268 -16.75 38.97 3.17
N ILE A 269 -16.70 37.68 3.50
CA ILE A 269 -17.88 36.80 3.51
C ILE A 269 -18.85 37.21 4.61
N GLY A 270 -18.32 37.59 5.79
CA GLY A 270 -19.12 38.11 6.89
C GLY A 270 -19.92 39.34 6.49
N ALA A 271 -19.31 40.25 5.72
CA ALA A 271 -20.01 41.40 5.16
C ALA A 271 -21.14 41.01 4.18
N LYS A 272 -20.91 40.01 3.31
CA LYS A 272 -21.95 39.47 2.40
C LYS A 272 -23.13 38.83 3.16
N LEU A 273 -22.83 38.12 4.25
CA LEU A 273 -23.81 37.38 5.06
C LEU A 273 -24.48 38.22 6.17
N GLY A 274 -23.98 39.43 6.43
CA GLY A 274 -24.41 40.24 7.58
C GLY A 274 -24.03 39.64 8.94
N VAL A 275 -22.93 38.87 9.01
CA VAL A 275 -22.46 38.21 10.25
C VAL A 275 -20.98 38.51 10.55
N GLY A 276 -20.58 38.35 11.81
CA GLY A 276 -19.18 38.52 12.21
C GLY A 276 -18.24 37.43 11.65
N SER A 277 -16.94 37.74 11.57
CA SER A 277 -15.90 36.81 11.06
C SER A 277 -15.82 35.49 11.83
N GLY A 278 -16.07 35.51 13.14
CA GLY A 278 -16.16 34.31 13.97
C GLY A 278 -17.32 33.40 13.58
N ARG A 279 -18.48 33.97 13.21
CA ARG A 279 -19.64 33.17 12.76
C ARG A 279 -19.38 32.52 11.40
N VAL A 280 -18.68 33.20 10.50
CA VAL A 280 -18.24 32.60 9.23
C VAL A 280 -17.30 31.42 9.49
N GLY A 281 -16.39 31.54 10.46
CA GLY A 281 -15.52 30.44 10.86
C GLY A 281 -16.30 29.23 11.42
N GLN A 282 -17.38 29.46 12.16
CA GLN A 282 -18.25 28.39 12.62
C GLN A 282 -18.97 27.69 11.46
N ILE A 283 -19.55 28.46 10.52
CA ILE A 283 -20.22 27.89 9.34
C ILE A 283 -19.21 27.07 8.51
N GLU A 284 -17.99 27.57 8.32
CA GLU A 284 -16.92 26.86 7.63
C GLU A 284 -16.59 25.50 8.30
N ALA A 285 -16.51 25.47 9.63
CA ALA A 285 -16.28 24.24 10.39
C ALA A 285 -17.47 23.27 10.31
N ASP A 286 -18.70 23.78 10.42
CA ASP A 286 -19.93 22.98 10.36
C ASP A 286 -20.09 22.33 8.97
N VAL A 287 -19.82 23.08 7.89
CA VAL A 287 -19.86 22.55 6.51
C VAL A 287 -18.79 21.47 6.31
N LYS A 288 -17.55 21.71 6.76
CA LYS A 288 -16.48 20.69 6.67
C LYS A 288 -16.84 19.42 7.44
N ALA A 289 -17.42 19.56 8.64
CA ALA A 289 -17.84 18.42 9.45
C ALA A 289 -18.94 17.60 8.76
N LYS A 290 -19.94 18.27 8.15
CA LYS A 290 -21.00 17.60 7.36
C LYS A 290 -20.42 16.83 6.18
N LEU A 291 -19.54 17.47 5.41
CA LEU A 291 -18.94 16.85 4.22
C LEU A 291 -18.05 15.66 4.60
N ASN A 292 -17.22 15.79 5.65
CA ASN A 292 -16.36 14.70 6.12
C ASN A 292 -17.16 13.51 6.67
N ALA A 293 -18.29 13.77 7.34
CA ALA A 293 -19.17 12.70 7.81
C ALA A 293 -19.83 11.95 6.64
N ALA A 294 -20.10 12.64 5.52
CA ALA A 294 -20.72 12.06 4.34
C ALA A 294 -19.72 11.38 3.39
N CYS A 295 -18.43 11.72 3.41
CA CYS A 295 -17.41 11.17 2.50
C CYS A 295 -16.58 10.03 3.13
N GLY A 296 -17.18 9.25 4.03
CA GLY A 296 -16.50 8.15 4.75
C GLY A 296 -16.16 6.96 3.84
N PHE A 297 -15.34 6.03 4.34
CA PHE A 297 -15.06 4.77 3.65
C PHE A 297 -16.35 4.00 3.36
N GLY A 298 -16.47 3.43 2.15
CA GLY A 298 -17.70 2.80 1.67
C GLY A 298 -18.59 3.70 0.79
N THR A 299 -18.32 5.00 0.75
CA THR A 299 -18.98 5.95 -0.18
C THR A 299 -18.20 6.08 -1.50
N ALA A 300 -18.82 6.61 -2.56
CA ALA A 300 -18.13 6.75 -3.84
C ALA A 300 -16.97 7.76 -3.73
N VAL A 301 -17.21 8.90 -3.06
CA VAL A 301 -16.17 9.90 -2.77
C VAL A 301 -15.09 9.31 -1.88
N GLY A 302 -15.45 8.62 -0.79
CA GLY A 302 -14.48 8.03 0.13
C GLY A 302 -13.60 6.97 -0.52
N ASN A 303 -14.16 6.14 -1.41
CA ASN A 303 -13.41 5.14 -2.16
C ASN A 303 -12.48 5.78 -3.21
N LEU A 304 -12.94 6.82 -3.91
CA LEU A 304 -12.10 7.60 -4.83
C LEU A 304 -10.93 8.26 -4.08
N LEU A 305 -11.19 8.92 -2.94
CA LEU A 305 -10.15 9.50 -2.09
C LEU A 305 -9.14 8.43 -1.63
N GLY A 306 -9.62 7.27 -1.20
CA GLY A 306 -8.75 6.15 -0.84
C GLY A 306 -7.84 5.75 -2.01
N SER A 307 -8.41 5.62 -3.22
CA SER A 307 -7.65 5.20 -4.41
C SER A 307 -6.58 6.23 -4.78
N LEU A 308 -6.96 7.52 -4.82
CA LEU A 308 -6.05 8.63 -5.08
C LEU A 308 -4.89 8.63 -4.10
N ARG A 309 -5.14 8.49 -2.79
CA ARG A 309 -4.07 8.45 -1.77
C ARG A 309 -3.06 7.34 -2.03
N VAL A 310 -3.50 6.18 -2.51
CA VAL A 310 -2.58 5.07 -2.82
C VAL A 310 -1.78 5.34 -4.09
N GLU A 311 -2.38 5.96 -5.11
CA GLU A 311 -1.67 6.34 -6.35
C GLU A 311 -0.71 7.53 -6.19
N ILE A 312 -1.02 8.40 -5.23
CA ILE A 312 -0.17 9.52 -4.85
C ILE A 312 1.13 9.02 -4.22
N GLN A 313 1.14 7.97 -3.41
CA GLN A 313 2.20 7.72 -2.41
C GLN A 313 3.66 7.71 -2.95
N PRO A 314 4.59 8.54 -2.39
CA PRO A 314 4.33 9.66 -1.48
C PRO A 314 3.90 10.94 -2.20
N VAL A 315 4.24 11.07 -3.48
CA VAL A 315 3.89 12.19 -4.34
C VAL A 315 3.54 11.74 -5.77
N ALA A 316 2.58 12.43 -6.39
CA ALA A 316 2.27 12.34 -7.80
C ALA A 316 2.20 13.72 -8.44
N SER A 317 2.62 13.85 -9.70
CA SER A 317 2.19 15.00 -10.49
C SER A 317 0.67 14.99 -10.67
N LEU A 318 0.04 16.16 -10.60
CA LEU A 318 -1.40 16.30 -10.85
C LEU A 318 -1.76 15.80 -12.25
N ASP A 319 -0.94 16.12 -13.25
CA ASP A 319 -1.14 15.67 -14.64
C ASP A 319 -1.26 14.14 -14.73
N ARG A 320 -0.38 13.39 -14.04
CA ARG A 320 -0.45 11.92 -13.97
C ARG A 320 -1.76 11.45 -13.34
N LEU A 321 -2.22 12.10 -12.28
CA LEU A 321 -3.50 11.75 -11.66
C LEU A 321 -4.69 12.04 -12.57
N LEU A 322 -4.67 13.14 -13.32
CA LEU A 322 -5.72 13.49 -14.28
C LEU A 322 -5.75 12.51 -15.46
N ASP A 323 -4.59 12.01 -15.89
CA ASP A 323 -4.49 10.99 -16.94
C ASP A 323 -5.06 9.64 -16.49
N VAL A 324 -4.77 9.22 -15.25
CA VAL A 324 -5.27 7.96 -14.68
C VAL A 324 -6.76 8.05 -14.30
N HIS A 325 -7.18 9.21 -13.76
CA HIS A 325 -8.55 9.47 -13.35
C HIS A 325 -9.12 10.70 -14.07
N PRO A 326 -9.59 10.59 -15.32
CA PRO A 326 -10.14 11.74 -16.04
C PRO A 326 -11.36 12.38 -15.36
N SER A 327 -12.11 11.62 -14.55
CA SER A 327 -13.29 12.11 -13.82
C SER A 327 -12.94 13.22 -12.82
N ILE A 328 -11.75 13.20 -12.22
CA ILE A 328 -11.36 14.24 -11.26
C ILE A 328 -11.04 15.59 -11.93
N ALA A 329 -10.89 15.61 -13.26
CA ALA A 329 -10.75 16.84 -14.04
C ALA A 329 -12.08 17.55 -14.30
N ALA A 330 -13.22 16.83 -14.19
CA ALA A 330 -14.54 17.37 -14.50
C ALA A 330 -14.93 18.49 -13.53
N GLU A 331 -15.65 19.50 -14.02
CA GLU A 331 -16.15 20.60 -13.19
C GLU A 331 -17.40 20.20 -12.43
N VAL A 332 -17.44 20.52 -11.13
CA VAL A 332 -18.61 20.31 -10.28
C VAL A 332 -19.73 21.28 -10.69
N PRO A 333 -20.93 20.77 -11.04
CA PRO A 333 -22.08 21.60 -11.42
C PRO A 333 -22.38 22.69 -10.38
N GLY A 334 -22.66 23.91 -10.85
CA GLY A 334 -23.01 25.05 -9.98
C GLY A 334 -21.85 25.72 -9.24
N TYR A 335 -20.64 25.14 -9.24
CA TYR A 335 -19.46 25.72 -8.60
C TYR A 335 -18.33 26.05 -9.59
N GLY A 336 -18.26 25.40 -10.75
CA GLY A 336 -17.26 25.71 -11.80
C GLY A 336 -15.82 25.46 -11.34
N VAL A 337 -15.63 24.48 -10.46
CA VAL A 337 -14.34 24.05 -9.94
C VAL A 337 -14.13 22.58 -10.24
N PRO A 338 -12.91 22.14 -10.56
CA PRO A 338 -12.65 20.74 -10.86
C PRO A 338 -12.82 19.87 -9.60
N LEU A 339 -13.27 18.64 -9.77
CA LEU A 339 -13.51 17.71 -8.67
C LEU A 339 -12.26 17.49 -7.80
N TRP A 340 -11.06 17.37 -8.39
CA TRP A 340 -9.83 17.20 -7.61
C TRP A 340 -9.62 18.31 -6.57
N LEU A 341 -10.02 19.56 -6.90
CA LEU A 341 -9.89 20.69 -5.98
C LEU A 341 -10.93 20.60 -4.86
N VAL A 342 -12.12 20.08 -5.15
CA VAL A 342 -13.10 19.81 -4.10
C VAL A 342 -12.54 18.74 -3.16
N LEU A 343 -12.06 17.62 -3.70
CA LEU A 343 -11.49 16.53 -2.93
C LEU A 343 -10.33 17.01 -2.02
N ASP A 344 -9.40 17.83 -2.54
CA ASP A 344 -8.27 18.42 -1.79
C ASP A 344 -8.72 19.24 -0.58
N ARG A 345 -9.89 19.87 -0.66
CA ARG A 345 -10.41 20.75 0.39
C ARG A 345 -11.25 20.04 1.44
N LEU A 346 -11.75 18.86 1.09
CA LEU A 346 -12.52 17.99 1.98
C LEU A 346 -11.60 17.02 2.73
N ASP A 347 -10.61 16.49 2.05
CA ASP A 347 -9.72 15.49 2.62
C ASP A 347 -8.52 16.11 3.32
N ASP A 348 -8.38 15.83 4.61
CA ASP A 348 -7.22 16.26 5.39
C ASP A 348 -5.97 15.35 5.19
N TYR A 349 -6.09 14.28 4.40
CA TYR A 349 -5.04 13.27 4.14
C TYR A 349 -4.48 13.31 2.70
N PHE A 350 -4.82 14.34 1.93
CA PHE A 350 -4.03 14.68 0.76
C PHE A 350 -4.04 16.19 0.53
N GLU A 351 -3.03 16.68 -0.16
CA GLU A 351 -2.86 18.10 -0.49
C GLU A 351 -2.36 18.23 -1.93
N VAL A 352 -2.90 19.19 -2.68
CA VAL A 352 -2.42 19.57 -4.01
C VAL A 352 -1.86 20.98 -4.00
N THR A 353 -0.55 21.10 -4.21
CA THR A 353 0.16 22.38 -4.24
C THR A 353 1.11 22.44 -5.43
N ASP A 354 1.07 23.53 -6.20
CA ASP A 354 1.93 23.78 -7.37
C ASP A 354 1.98 22.64 -8.40
N GLY A 355 0.85 21.93 -8.59
CA GLY A 355 0.75 20.80 -9.52
C GLY A 355 1.27 19.47 -8.98
N TRP A 356 1.58 19.40 -7.67
CA TRP A 356 1.94 18.17 -6.98
C TRP A 356 0.85 17.77 -6.01
N ALA A 357 0.38 16.53 -6.13
CA ALA A 357 -0.47 15.89 -5.14
C ALA A 357 0.40 15.08 -4.17
N ALA A 358 0.19 15.26 -2.87
CA ALA A 358 0.96 14.62 -1.81
C ALA A 358 0.01 14.02 -0.76
N ALA A 359 0.33 12.82 -0.28
CA ALA A 359 -0.46 12.10 0.72
C ALA A 359 0.48 11.55 1.80
N PRO A 360 0.32 11.94 3.09
CA PRO A 360 -0.79 12.72 3.66
C PRO A 360 -0.79 14.23 3.36
N GLY A 361 0.34 14.78 2.93
CA GLY A 361 0.47 16.20 2.58
C GLY A 361 1.88 16.53 2.10
N VAL A 362 2.08 17.75 1.62
CA VAL A 362 3.34 18.15 0.95
C VAL A 362 4.54 18.05 1.88
N ALA A 363 4.42 18.57 3.10
CA ALA A 363 5.53 18.61 4.05
C ALA A 363 6.03 17.21 4.40
N GLU A 364 5.11 16.25 4.57
CA GLU A 364 5.46 14.86 4.84
C GLU A 364 5.98 14.13 3.60
N ALA A 365 5.45 14.40 2.41
CA ALA A 365 6.00 13.87 1.17
C ALA A 365 7.45 14.33 0.96
N LYS A 366 7.78 15.59 1.27
CA LYS A 366 9.16 16.10 1.24
C LYS A 366 10.06 15.37 2.24
N LYS A 367 9.62 15.22 3.50
CA LYS A 367 10.38 14.49 4.53
C LYS A 367 10.60 13.03 4.13
N ARG A 368 9.56 12.35 3.65
CA ARG A 368 9.65 10.96 3.19
C ARG A 368 10.60 10.80 2.02
N THR A 369 10.58 11.74 1.07
CA THR A 369 11.55 11.80 -0.03
C THR A 369 12.97 11.97 0.50
N GLN A 370 13.18 12.89 1.45
CA GLN A 370 14.50 13.07 2.07
C GLN A 370 14.98 11.78 2.77
N THR A 371 14.14 11.15 3.59
CA THR A 371 14.47 9.87 4.24
C THR A 371 14.77 8.77 3.21
N LEU A 372 14.04 8.75 2.10
CA LEU A 372 14.31 7.80 1.02
C LEU A 372 15.68 8.04 0.40
N LEU A 373 16.02 9.28 0.07
CA LEU A 373 17.35 9.62 -0.47
C LEU A 373 18.46 9.25 0.52
N GLU A 374 18.25 9.44 1.82
CA GLU A 374 19.22 9.08 2.86
C GLU A 374 19.52 7.58 2.95
N ASP A 375 18.58 6.71 2.54
CA ASP A 375 18.78 5.27 2.47
C ASP A 375 19.64 4.84 1.27
N PHE A 376 19.67 5.66 0.20
CA PHE A 376 20.40 5.38 -1.04
C PHE A 376 21.68 6.19 -1.19
N GLU A 377 21.95 7.12 -0.28
CA GLU A 377 23.10 8.03 -0.41
C GLU A 377 24.44 7.31 -0.22
N SER A 378 25.41 7.69 -1.04
CA SER A 378 26.80 7.35 -0.80
C SER A 378 27.37 8.10 0.42
N PRO A 379 28.54 7.69 0.94
CA PRO A 379 29.31 8.45 1.93
C PRO A 379 29.55 9.93 1.60
N ASN A 380 29.47 10.35 0.33
CA ASN A 380 29.58 11.76 -0.08
C ASN A 380 28.21 12.42 -0.33
N GLY A 381 27.11 11.76 0.01
CA GLY A 381 25.75 12.30 -0.13
C GLY A 381 25.21 12.25 -1.57
N VAL A 382 25.69 11.33 -2.40
CA VAL A 382 25.24 11.19 -3.79
C VAL A 382 24.25 10.05 -3.93
N VAL A 383 23.11 10.31 -4.56
CA VAL A 383 22.05 9.33 -4.83
C VAL A 383 21.78 9.27 -6.33
N ALA A 384 22.02 8.13 -6.97
CA ALA A 384 21.66 7.94 -8.37
C ALA A 384 20.13 7.89 -8.52
N LEU A 385 19.56 8.72 -9.40
CA LEU A 385 18.10 8.83 -9.54
C LEU A 385 17.46 7.54 -10.03
N ASP A 386 18.17 6.72 -10.80
CA ASP A 386 17.67 5.43 -11.29
C ASP A 386 17.32 4.46 -10.17
N ASP A 387 18.19 4.38 -9.16
CA ASP A 387 18.02 3.42 -8.07
C ASP A 387 16.80 3.83 -7.20
N VAL A 388 16.48 5.12 -7.13
CA VAL A 388 15.31 5.65 -6.43
C VAL A 388 14.04 5.51 -7.27
N ALA A 389 14.09 5.87 -8.56
CA ALA A 389 12.95 5.89 -9.47
C ALA A 389 12.28 4.51 -9.59
N GLU A 390 13.08 3.44 -9.67
CA GLU A 390 12.61 2.06 -9.69
C GLU A 390 11.83 1.70 -8.42
N VAL A 391 12.31 2.17 -7.26
CA VAL A 391 11.74 1.87 -5.95
C VAL A 391 10.44 2.61 -5.68
N VAL A 392 10.32 3.87 -6.14
CA VAL A 392 9.09 4.66 -6.00
C VAL A 392 8.09 4.47 -7.14
N SER A 393 8.42 3.65 -8.14
CA SER A 393 7.58 3.45 -9.33
C SER A 393 7.23 4.77 -10.05
N MET A 394 8.16 5.73 -10.05
CA MET A 394 8.02 7.02 -10.74
C MET A 394 8.98 7.07 -11.93
N SER A 395 8.60 7.81 -12.98
CA SER A 395 9.54 8.06 -14.08
C SER A 395 10.72 8.93 -13.62
N ARG A 396 11.91 8.74 -14.20
CA ARG A 396 13.10 9.53 -13.88
C ARG A 396 12.85 11.04 -14.02
N GLY A 397 12.19 11.46 -15.11
CA GLY A 397 11.91 12.87 -15.37
C GLY A 397 10.87 13.48 -14.42
N GLU A 398 9.91 12.70 -13.92
CA GLU A 398 8.98 13.15 -12.88
C GLU A 398 9.69 13.30 -11.54
N LEU A 399 10.53 12.31 -11.17
CA LEU A 399 11.34 12.37 -9.96
C LEU A 399 12.27 13.59 -9.94
N GLU A 400 12.95 13.89 -11.05
CA GLU A 400 13.83 15.07 -11.15
C GLU A 400 13.08 16.37 -10.90
N LYS A 401 11.89 16.54 -11.52
CA LYS A 401 11.04 17.72 -11.30
C LYS A 401 10.58 17.83 -9.84
N TRP A 402 10.22 16.71 -9.22
CA TRP A 402 9.84 16.67 -7.82
C TRP A 402 10.99 17.09 -6.90
N LEU A 403 12.18 16.55 -7.15
CA LEU A 403 13.39 16.87 -6.37
C LEU A 403 13.78 18.34 -6.52
N ALA A 404 13.70 18.89 -7.73
CA ALA A 404 13.89 20.32 -7.95
C ALA A 404 12.89 21.17 -7.17
N TRP A 405 11.62 20.78 -7.11
CA TRP A 405 10.59 21.47 -6.31
C TRP A 405 10.79 21.30 -4.79
N CYS A 406 11.40 20.20 -4.36
CA CYS A 406 11.87 20.02 -2.99
C CYS A 406 13.08 20.91 -2.66
N GLY A 407 13.73 21.51 -3.65
CA GLY A 407 14.97 22.26 -3.49
C GLY A 407 16.22 21.38 -3.40
N VAL A 408 16.12 20.10 -3.81
CA VAL A 408 17.25 19.17 -3.86
C VAL A 408 18.05 19.45 -5.13
N VAL A 409 19.38 19.58 -4.97
CA VAL A 409 20.28 19.82 -6.10
C VAL A 409 20.48 18.52 -6.86
N VAL A 410 20.25 18.55 -8.17
CA VAL A 410 20.47 17.41 -9.08
C VAL A 410 21.62 17.73 -10.02
N VAL A 411 22.61 16.84 -10.08
CA VAL A 411 23.80 16.94 -10.94
C VAL A 411 24.02 15.59 -11.62
N ALA A 412 24.20 15.58 -12.94
CA ALA A 412 24.49 14.35 -13.71
C ALA A 412 23.58 13.16 -13.34
N GLU A 413 22.26 13.38 -13.36
CA GLU A 413 21.24 12.37 -13.02
C GLU A 413 21.35 11.80 -11.59
N SER A 414 21.98 12.55 -10.69
CA SER A 414 22.13 12.19 -9.27
C SER A 414 21.68 13.32 -8.36
N ALA A 415 20.97 12.99 -7.28
CA ALA A 415 20.60 13.94 -6.24
C ALA A 415 21.73 14.09 -5.22
N LEU A 416 21.97 15.33 -4.78
CA LEU A 416 22.93 15.67 -3.73
C LEU A 416 22.17 15.94 -2.42
N THR A 417 22.34 15.06 -1.44
CA THR A 417 21.64 15.15 -0.14
C THR A 417 22.37 16.05 0.87
N ARG A 418 23.66 16.30 0.66
CA ARG A 418 24.51 17.16 1.51
C ARG A 418 24.78 18.49 0.83
N ALA A 419 23.90 19.47 1.06
CA ALA A 419 23.97 20.78 0.42
C ALA A 419 24.37 21.93 1.37
N ARG A 420 24.59 21.65 2.67
CA ARG A 420 24.87 22.69 3.67
C ARG A 420 26.28 23.27 3.55
N ARG A 421 27.30 22.41 3.36
CA ARG A 421 28.71 22.80 3.24
C ARG A 421 29.12 22.84 1.77
N ILE A 422 29.93 23.84 1.40
CA ILE A 422 30.40 24.02 0.02
C ILE A 422 31.28 22.83 -0.41
N SER A 423 32.11 22.32 0.49
CA SER A 423 32.97 21.17 0.23
C SER A 423 32.14 19.92 -0.08
N ASP A 424 31.13 19.59 0.72
CA ASP A 424 30.24 18.45 0.48
C ASP A 424 29.53 18.54 -0.87
N LEU A 425 29.02 19.73 -1.22
CA LEU A 425 28.35 19.94 -2.49
C LEU A 425 29.30 19.75 -3.69
N ALA A 426 30.54 20.24 -3.58
CA ALA A 426 31.55 20.09 -4.63
C ALA A 426 32.07 18.65 -4.75
N VAL A 427 32.32 17.98 -3.62
CA VAL A 427 32.72 16.56 -3.55
C VAL A 427 31.61 15.67 -4.13
N GLY A 428 30.35 15.92 -3.76
CA GLY A 428 29.19 15.21 -4.29
C GLY A 428 29.01 15.42 -5.80
N ALA A 429 29.23 16.64 -6.30
CA ALA A 429 29.20 16.91 -7.75
C ALA A 429 30.31 16.17 -8.51
N LEU A 430 31.53 16.12 -7.95
CA LEU A 430 32.61 15.33 -8.53
C LEU A 430 32.24 13.85 -8.61
N GLU A 431 31.73 13.26 -7.52
CA GLU A 431 31.27 11.87 -7.51
C GLU A 431 30.13 11.61 -8.50
N ALA A 432 29.13 12.49 -8.57
CA ALA A 432 28.00 12.36 -9.48
C ALA A 432 28.42 12.37 -10.97
N VAL A 433 29.35 13.25 -11.33
CA VAL A 433 29.86 13.36 -12.70
C VAL A 433 30.86 12.25 -13.03
N GLY A 434 31.63 11.79 -12.03
CA GLY A 434 32.59 10.70 -12.18
C GLY A 434 33.83 11.03 -13.00
N SER A 435 34.15 12.32 -13.20
CA SER A 435 35.38 12.75 -13.89
C SER A 435 35.97 14.01 -13.25
N PRO A 436 37.30 14.24 -13.36
CA PRO A 436 37.94 15.42 -12.77
C PRO A 436 37.38 16.73 -13.35
N LYS A 437 37.22 17.75 -12.50
CA LYS A 437 36.64 19.05 -12.90
C LYS A 437 37.44 20.24 -12.40
N THR A 438 37.49 21.29 -13.22
CA THR A 438 37.97 22.60 -12.80
C THR A 438 36.97 23.28 -11.85
N VAL A 439 37.41 24.28 -11.09
CA VAL A 439 36.52 25.04 -10.21
C VAL A 439 35.43 25.76 -11.00
N GLY A 440 35.75 26.32 -12.17
CA GLY A 440 34.77 26.97 -13.05
C GLY A 440 33.69 26.00 -13.53
N GLU A 441 34.06 24.80 -13.96
CA GLU A 441 33.08 23.76 -14.32
C GLU A 441 32.20 23.35 -13.14
N LEU A 442 32.74 23.28 -11.92
CA LEU A 442 31.95 22.98 -10.72
C LEU A 442 30.95 24.09 -10.38
N VAL A 443 31.32 25.37 -10.55
CA VAL A 443 30.39 26.50 -10.41
C VAL A 443 29.22 26.37 -11.39
N ASP A 444 29.53 26.08 -12.66
CA ASP A 444 28.53 25.93 -13.72
C ASP A 444 27.61 24.73 -13.47
N LEU A 445 28.17 23.58 -13.07
CA LEU A 445 27.42 22.36 -12.77
C LEU A 445 26.46 22.54 -11.59
N LEU A 446 26.93 23.21 -10.53
CA LEU A 446 26.14 23.45 -9.32
C LEU A 446 25.16 24.61 -9.48
N LYS A 447 25.27 25.40 -10.56
CA LYS A 447 24.55 26.67 -10.76
C LYS A 447 24.60 27.54 -9.50
N SER A 448 25.79 27.57 -8.87
CA SER A 448 25.96 28.15 -7.55
C SER A 448 26.26 29.64 -7.64
N ASP A 449 25.63 30.46 -6.79
CA ASP A 449 25.98 31.89 -6.63
C ASP A 449 27.33 32.09 -5.91
N ARG A 450 28.05 31.01 -5.58
CA ARG A 450 29.32 31.03 -4.84
C ARG A 450 30.47 31.36 -5.78
N SER A 451 31.38 32.24 -5.34
CA SER A 451 32.59 32.57 -6.10
C SER A 451 33.53 31.36 -6.21
N GLU A 452 34.20 31.21 -7.35
CA GLU A 452 35.23 30.18 -7.59
C GLU A 452 36.23 30.06 -6.42
N ARG A 453 36.76 31.19 -5.93
CA ARG A 453 37.72 31.25 -4.81
C ARG A 453 37.20 30.62 -3.51
N SER A 454 35.88 30.63 -3.28
CA SER A 454 35.29 30.01 -2.09
C SER A 454 35.20 28.50 -2.22
N ILE A 455 34.92 28.00 -3.44
CA ILE A 455 34.89 26.56 -3.71
C ILE A 455 36.31 26.01 -3.68
N GLU A 456 37.26 26.71 -4.30
CA GLU A 456 38.68 26.35 -4.29
C GLU A 456 39.22 26.20 -2.86
N ARG A 457 39.01 27.20 -2.01
CA ARG A 457 39.40 27.14 -0.58
C ARG A 457 38.74 25.99 0.19
N ALA A 458 37.48 25.69 -0.13
CA ALA A 458 36.76 24.60 0.53
C ALA A 458 37.32 23.23 0.11
N LEU A 459 37.72 23.07 -1.15
CA LEU A 459 38.34 21.85 -1.68
C LEU A 459 39.78 21.68 -1.17
N GLU A 460 40.55 22.77 -1.07
CA GLU A 460 41.92 22.73 -0.50
C GLU A 460 41.95 22.24 0.95
N ALA A 461 40.89 22.47 1.72
CA ALA A 461 40.78 22.07 3.11
C ALA A 461 40.12 20.68 3.30
N ASP A 462 39.76 19.97 2.22
CA ASP A 462 39.01 18.71 2.28
C ASP A 462 39.87 17.52 1.83
N ASP A 463 40.09 16.57 2.75
CA ASP A 463 40.96 15.42 2.53
C ASP A 463 40.39 14.41 1.50
N ARG A 464 39.12 14.51 1.10
CA ARG A 464 38.50 13.59 0.13
C ARG A 464 38.89 13.88 -1.31
N VAL A 465 39.45 15.06 -1.58
CA VAL A 465 39.80 15.52 -2.94
C VAL A 465 41.29 15.73 -3.07
N THR A 466 41.78 15.73 -4.31
CA THR A 466 43.16 16.05 -4.62
C THR A 466 43.19 16.87 -5.91
N LEU A 467 44.04 17.90 -5.92
CA LEU A 467 44.29 18.72 -7.10
C LEU A 467 45.34 18.03 -7.99
N ASP A 468 44.99 17.81 -9.26
CA ASP A 468 45.88 17.23 -10.26
C ASP A 468 45.96 18.19 -11.46
N GLY A 469 47.05 18.97 -11.53
CA GLY A 469 47.16 20.09 -12.46
C GLY A 469 46.18 21.22 -12.13
N ALA A 470 45.15 21.40 -12.97
CA ALA A 470 44.11 22.43 -12.80
C ALA A 470 42.71 21.83 -12.53
N VAL A 471 42.63 20.51 -12.36
CA VAL A 471 41.38 19.79 -12.12
C VAL A 471 41.39 19.11 -10.77
N TRP A 472 40.24 19.13 -10.10
CA TRP A 472 39.99 18.43 -8.85
C TRP A 472 39.42 17.05 -9.13
N ARG A 473 39.89 16.05 -8.40
CA ARG A 473 39.39 14.67 -8.45
C ARG A 473 39.21 14.10 -7.06
N LEU A 474 38.35 13.10 -6.91
CA LEU A 474 38.26 12.37 -5.64
C LEU A 474 39.54 11.56 -5.43
N HIS A 475 40.03 11.55 -4.20
CA HIS A 475 41.17 10.73 -3.79
C HIS A 475 40.89 9.24 -4.04
N ALA A 476 39.66 8.79 -3.72
CA ALA A 476 39.21 7.40 -3.85
C ALA A 476 39.20 6.88 -5.30
N TRP A 477 39.20 7.74 -6.34
CA TRP A 477 39.26 7.26 -7.73
C TRP A 477 40.59 6.62 -8.09
N GLY A 478 41.65 6.87 -7.31
CA GLY A 478 42.95 6.22 -7.52
C GLY A 478 42.91 4.69 -7.37
N SER A 479 41.88 4.14 -6.73
CA SER A 479 41.70 2.69 -6.58
C SER A 479 40.68 2.10 -7.56
N ALA A 480 40.12 2.85 -8.52
CA ALA A 480 39.05 2.39 -9.40
C ALA A 480 39.47 1.26 -10.36
N ASP A 481 38.61 0.25 -10.52
CA ASP A 481 38.84 -0.90 -11.40
C ASP A 481 38.36 -0.62 -12.84
N SER A 482 39.09 -1.05 -13.87
CA SER A 482 38.61 -0.99 -15.25
C SER A 482 37.54 -2.05 -15.51
N VAL A 483 36.43 -1.69 -16.14
CA VAL A 483 35.40 -2.66 -16.53
C VAL A 483 35.90 -3.51 -17.71
N GLY A 484 36.49 -4.67 -17.42
CA GLY A 484 36.91 -5.68 -18.41
C GLY A 484 35.91 -6.83 -18.54
N GLU A 485 35.74 -7.35 -19.75
CA GLU A 485 34.87 -8.49 -20.08
C GLU A 485 35.28 -9.76 -19.32
N GLU A 486 34.28 -10.48 -18.79
CA GLU A 486 34.37 -11.72 -17.99
C GLU A 486 34.97 -11.59 -16.58
N SER A 487 34.10 -11.36 -15.59
CA SER A 487 34.36 -11.75 -14.20
C SER A 487 33.20 -12.61 -13.71
N VAL A 488 33.20 -13.86 -14.16
CA VAL A 488 32.48 -14.95 -13.51
C VAL A 488 33.46 -15.66 -12.58
N SER A 489 33.01 -15.88 -11.34
CA SER A 489 33.50 -16.84 -10.34
C SER A 489 34.27 -16.29 -9.13
N SER A 490 33.53 -16.27 -8.01
CA SER A 490 33.88 -16.80 -6.69
C SER A 490 35.11 -16.29 -5.93
N GLY A 491 34.84 -15.70 -4.76
CA GLY A 491 35.42 -16.15 -3.50
C GLY A 491 36.70 -15.47 -3.04
N GLU A 492 36.53 -14.55 -2.09
CA GLU A 492 37.46 -14.25 -0.98
C GLU A 492 38.75 -13.46 -1.31
N ALA A 493 38.60 -12.15 -1.12
CA ALA A 493 39.56 -11.14 -0.65
C ALA A 493 40.89 -10.95 -1.40
N GLU A 494 41.02 -9.79 -2.07
CA GLU A 494 41.88 -8.67 -1.60
C GLU A 494 41.83 -7.49 -2.59
N GLY A 495 41.39 -6.31 -2.10
CA GLY A 495 41.38 -5.05 -2.84
C GLY A 495 40.12 -4.74 -3.65
N THR A 496 38.91 -4.92 -3.09
CA THR A 496 37.67 -4.56 -3.81
C THR A 496 37.56 -3.04 -3.90
N SER A 497 37.93 -2.46 -5.04
CA SER A 497 37.63 -1.06 -5.32
C SER A 497 36.15 -0.77 -5.15
N GLU A 498 35.79 0.37 -4.55
CA GLU A 498 34.40 0.84 -4.49
C GLU A 498 33.93 1.45 -5.82
N PHE A 499 34.84 1.67 -6.77
CA PHE A 499 34.58 2.38 -8.02
C PHE A 499 35.00 1.57 -9.25
N ASN A 500 34.26 1.75 -10.34
CA ASN A 500 34.54 1.18 -11.67
C ASN A 500 34.76 2.31 -12.68
N ILE A 501 35.70 2.13 -13.60
CA ILE A 501 35.95 3.02 -14.73
C ILE A 501 35.27 2.43 -15.97
N GLY A 502 34.25 3.13 -16.49
CA GLY A 502 33.59 2.76 -17.73
C GLY A 502 34.48 2.96 -18.96
N GLY A 503 34.11 2.38 -20.10
CA GLY A 503 34.81 2.59 -21.38
C GLY A 503 34.77 4.04 -21.89
N ASP A 504 33.89 4.86 -21.30
CA ASP A 504 33.78 6.31 -21.48
C ASP A 504 34.79 7.10 -20.61
N GLY A 505 35.57 6.43 -19.76
CA GLY A 505 36.50 7.06 -18.81
C GLY A 505 35.79 7.64 -17.57
N ILE A 506 34.48 7.45 -17.43
CA ILE A 506 33.72 7.94 -16.28
C ILE A 506 33.82 6.92 -15.13
N VAL A 507 34.24 7.41 -13.97
CA VAL A 507 34.36 6.66 -12.72
C VAL A 507 33.00 6.64 -12.02
N ARG A 508 32.42 5.46 -11.83
CA ARG A 508 31.12 5.28 -11.16
C ARG A 508 31.30 4.39 -9.94
N ARG A 509 30.61 4.72 -8.84
CA ARG A 509 30.58 3.84 -7.66
C ARG A 509 29.89 2.51 -8.02
N LYS A 510 30.41 1.38 -7.54
CA LYS A 510 29.79 0.06 -7.70
C LYS A 510 28.40 0.09 -7.03
N ARG A 511 27.37 -0.36 -7.75
CA ARG A 511 26.00 -0.40 -7.22
C ARG A 511 25.85 -1.56 -6.23
N THR A 512 25.76 -1.26 -4.94
CA THR A 512 25.41 -2.23 -3.90
C THR A 512 23.90 -2.23 -3.68
N ARG A 513 23.13 -2.70 -4.67
CA ARG A 513 21.65 -2.56 -4.76
C ARG A 513 20.84 -3.16 -3.58
N ASN A 514 21.44 -3.95 -2.69
CA ASN A 514 20.70 -4.79 -1.74
C ASN A 514 21.09 -4.65 -0.27
N THR A 515 22.06 -3.81 0.09
CA THR A 515 22.41 -3.61 1.49
C THR A 515 21.70 -2.37 2.01
N ALA A 516 20.63 -2.58 2.78
CA ALA A 516 20.02 -1.54 3.58
C ALA A 516 21.10 -0.83 4.42
N LYS A 517 21.02 0.50 4.49
CA LYS A 517 21.93 1.29 5.32
C LYS A 517 21.90 0.74 6.75
N THR A 518 23.08 0.46 7.29
CA THR A 518 23.17 -0.15 8.62
C THR A 518 22.79 0.87 9.70
N PRO A 519 22.33 0.42 10.89
CA PRO A 519 21.99 1.32 11.99
C PRO A 519 23.11 2.32 12.34
N GLU A 520 24.37 1.90 12.23
CA GLU A 520 25.56 2.70 12.58
C GLU A 520 25.79 3.88 11.64
N LEU A 521 25.29 3.81 10.40
CA LEU A 521 25.43 4.89 9.42
C LEU A 521 24.17 5.74 9.29
N THR A 522 23.09 5.37 9.98
CA THR A 522 21.77 5.99 9.83
C THR A 522 21.68 7.31 10.60
N ARG A 523 21.26 8.38 9.93
CA ARG A 523 21.09 9.70 10.56
C ARG A 523 20.08 9.63 11.69
N ARG A 524 20.33 10.42 12.76
CA ARG A 524 19.47 10.57 13.94
C ARG A 524 19.25 9.29 14.76
N LEU A 525 19.97 8.21 14.45
CA LEU A 525 19.85 6.92 15.12
C LEU A 525 21.11 6.61 15.94
N TYR A 526 21.02 6.76 17.26
CA TYR A 526 22.19 6.66 18.13
C TYR A 526 22.12 5.45 19.04
N ARG A 527 23.26 4.80 19.27
CA ARG A 527 23.34 3.65 20.19
C ARG A 527 23.59 4.09 21.63
N SER A 528 22.96 3.41 22.58
CA SER A 528 23.16 3.59 24.01
C SER A 528 23.06 2.21 24.67
N GLY A 529 24.20 1.53 24.82
CA GLY A 529 24.26 0.14 25.25
C GLY A 529 23.55 -0.78 24.26
N SER A 530 22.55 -1.53 24.76
CA SER A 530 21.70 -2.42 23.95
C SER A 530 20.45 -1.74 23.39
N THR A 531 20.35 -0.41 23.48
CA THR A 531 19.19 0.36 23.02
C THR A 531 19.60 1.28 21.88
N TRP A 532 18.76 1.36 20.86
CA TRP A 532 18.85 2.37 19.81
C TRP A 532 17.86 3.50 20.08
N ARG A 533 18.29 4.74 19.84
CA ARG A 533 17.45 5.94 19.99
C ARG A 533 17.35 6.65 18.64
N TYR A 534 16.17 6.65 18.05
CA TYR A 534 15.89 7.42 16.84
C TYR A 534 15.24 8.75 17.20
N ARG A 535 15.83 9.88 16.80
CA ARG A 535 15.25 11.20 17.00
C ARG A 535 14.29 11.58 15.89
N LEU A 536 13.07 11.93 16.28
CA LEU A 536 11.97 12.27 15.39
C LEU A 536 11.35 13.62 15.80
N THR A 537 11.20 14.53 14.85
CA THR A 537 10.43 15.76 15.05
C THR A 537 8.94 15.46 14.86
N VAL A 538 8.12 15.83 15.84
CA VAL A 538 6.67 15.64 15.83
C VAL A 538 6.02 16.52 14.76
N THR A 539 5.06 15.95 14.04
CA THR A 539 4.37 16.58 12.92
C THR A 539 2.86 16.55 13.18
N SER A 540 2.09 17.38 12.46
CA SER A 540 0.63 17.35 12.52
C SER A 540 0.06 15.94 12.28
N ASP A 541 0.71 15.15 11.42
CA ASP A 541 0.23 13.81 11.05
C ASP A 541 0.52 12.76 12.12
N HIS A 542 1.65 12.86 12.82
CA HIS A 542 1.88 12.05 14.02
C HIS A 542 0.80 12.33 15.09
N LEU A 543 0.41 13.59 15.27
CA LEU A 543 -0.63 14.00 16.22
C LEU A 543 -2.05 13.63 15.78
N ARG A 544 -2.30 13.56 14.46
CA ARG A 544 -3.55 13.06 13.85
C ARG A 544 -3.66 11.55 13.98
N GLY A 545 -2.53 10.85 13.94
CA GLY A 545 -2.41 9.43 14.16
C GLY A 545 -2.16 8.60 12.92
N SER A 546 -1.48 9.17 11.94
CA SER A 546 -0.96 8.45 10.79
C SER A 546 0.23 7.57 11.19
N GLY A 547 0.41 6.45 10.49
CA GLY A 547 1.72 5.80 10.42
C GLY A 547 2.71 6.68 9.65
N PHE A 548 4.00 6.41 9.81
CA PHE A 548 5.05 7.22 9.20
C PHE A 548 6.22 6.36 8.72
N ALA A 549 6.90 6.82 7.67
CA ALA A 549 8.09 6.15 7.13
C ALA A 549 9.31 6.46 8.00
N VAL A 550 10.22 5.49 8.10
CA VAL A 550 11.50 5.63 8.80
C VAL A 550 12.64 5.14 7.89
N PRO A 551 13.90 5.56 8.14
CA PRO A 551 15.06 5.01 7.44
C PRO A 551 15.18 3.50 7.62
N ALA A 552 15.78 2.82 6.65
CA ALA A 552 15.99 1.38 6.68
C ALA A 552 16.75 0.90 7.93
N GLY A 553 17.79 1.65 8.35
CA GLY A 553 18.55 1.31 9.55
C GLY A 553 17.76 1.41 10.86
N VAL A 554 16.69 2.22 10.91
CA VAL A 554 15.79 2.26 12.08
C VAL A 554 14.98 0.97 12.17
N ALA A 555 14.51 0.46 11.04
CA ALA A 555 13.79 -0.82 10.99
C ALA A 555 14.72 -1.99 11.35
N VAL A 556 15.95 -1.99 10.82
CA VAL A 556 16.97 -2.99 11.19
C VAL A 556 17.30 -2.92 12.68
N ALA A 557 17.42 -1.73 13.26
CA ALA A 557 17.63 -1.55 14.70
C ALA A 557 16.46 -2.06 15.55
N ALA A 558 15.25 -2.07 15.02
CA ALA A 558 14.06 -2.67 15.63
C ALA A 558 13.98 -4.19 15.43
N GLY A 559 14.87 -4.79 14.63
CA GLY A 559 14.83 -6.22 14.27
C GLY A 559 13.91 -6.56 13.09
N CYS A 560 13.46 -5.56 12.33
CA CYS A 560 12.61 -5.75 11.16
C CYS A 560 13.46 -5.86 9.89
N VAL A 561 13.24 -6.91 9.09
CA VAL A 561 13.84 -7.08 7.77
C VAL A 561 12.82 -6.85 6.65
N ARG A 562 13.32 -6.65 5.43
CA ARG A 562 12.49 -6.38 4.26
C ARG A 562 11.56 -7.56 3.97
N GLY A 563 10.29 -7.26 3.72
CA GLY A 563 9.22 -8.23 3.48
C GLY A 563 8.43 -8.62 4.73
N GLU A 564 8.89 -8.23 5.92
CA GLU A 564 8.27 -8.63 7.18
C GLU A 564 7.45 -7.52 7.86
N THR A 565 6.65 -7.95 8.84
CA THR A 565 6.01 -7.09 9.83
C THR A 565 6.30 -7.66 11.20
N ILE A 566 6.81 -6.81 12.10
CA ILE A 566 7.07 -7.18 13.49
C ILE A 566 6.23 -6.31 14.42
N GLU A 567 6.05 -6.78 15.65
CA GLU A 567 5.38 -6.04 16.72
C GLU A 567 6.34 -5.85 17.89
N LEU A 568 6.44 -4.62 18.37
CA LEU A 568 7.24 -4.25 19.54
C LEU A 568 6.33 -4.05 20.74
N GLU A 569 6.74 -4.54 21.91
CA GLU A 569 5.97 -4.38 23.14
C GLU A 569 6.14 -2.97 23.73
N SER A 570 5.04 -2.36 24.18
CA SER A 570 5.08 -1.07 24.87
C SER A 570 4.04 -1.01 25.98
N HIS A 571 4.18 -0.06 26.89
CA HIS A 571 3.23 0.15 27.99
C HIS A 571 1.84 0.63 27.52
N LEU A 572 1.71 1.10 26.27
CA LEU A 572 0.44 1.49 25.66
C LEU A 572 -0.02 0.51 24.56
N GLY A 573 0.40 -0.76 24.65
CA GLY A 573 0.08 -1.81 23.67
C GLY A 573 1.07 -1.92 22.52
N VAL A 574 0.90 -2.94 21.68
CA VAL A 574 1.87 -3.31 20.63
C VAL A 574 2.10 -2.20 19.60
N GLN A 575 3.34 -2.00 19.19
CA GLN A 575 3.75 -1.05 18.15
C GLN A 575 4.23 -1.82 16.92
N ALA A 576 3.45 -1.77 15.84
CA ALA A 576 3.80 -2.43 14.59
C ALA A 576 4.89 -1.67 13.82
N VAL A 577 5.82 -2.43 13.24
CA VAL A 577 6.81 -1.98 12.26
C VAL A 577 6.67 -2.86 11.03
N ARG A 578 6.50 -2.25 9.85
CA ARG A 578 6.24 -2.97 8.60
C ARG A 578 7.23 -2.56 7.53
N TRP A 579 7.83 -3.52 6.84
CA TRP A 579 8.72 -3.27 5.71
C TRP A 579 8.27 -4.01 4.45
N THR A 580 7.02 -3.77 4.05
CA THR A 580 6.41 -4.40 2.88
C THR A 580 6.53 -3.57 1.59
N GLY A 581 6.90 -2.28 1.70
CA GLY A 581 7.04 -1.36 0.57
C GLY A 581 8.48 -0.89 0.34
N ALA A 582 8.60 0.23 -0.39
CA ALA A 582 9.86 0.92 -0.66
C ALA A 582 10.65 1.28 0.61
N GLN A 583 9.95 1.73 1.64
CA GLN A 583 10.51 2.12 2.93
C GLN A 583 9.78 1.42 4.07
N PRO A 584 10.46 1.14 5.19
CA PRO A 584 9.80 0.68 6.39
C PRO A 584 8.94 1.77 7.02
N THR A 585 7.88 1.35 7.71
CA THR A 585 6.91 2.23 8.34
C THR A 585 6.61 1.80 9.77
N PHE A 586 6.43 2.78 10.65
CA PHE A 586 5.86 2.56 11.97
C PHE A 586 4.35 2.80 11.92
N GLY A 587 3.60 1.99 12.66
CA GLY A 587 2.23 2.32 13.03
C GLY A 587 2.14 3.62 13.84
N THR A 588 0.92 4.09 14.08
CA THR A 588 0.67 5.36 14.77
C THR A 588 1.29 5.45 16.16
N ILE A 589 2.04 6.51 16.42
CA ILE A 589 2.60 6.84 17.74
C ILE A 589 1.76 7.86 18.53
N ARG A 590 0.57 8.23 18.01
CA ARG A 590 -0.31 9.25 18.60
C ARG A 590 -0.58 9.04 20.08
N ARG A 591 -0.74 7.78 20.49
CA ARG A 591 -1.02 7.40 21.88
C ARG A 591 0.09 7.85 22.85
N PHE A 592 1.36 7.70 22.43
CA PHE A 592 2.50 8.15 23.22
C PHE A 592 2.63 9.68 23.20
N LEU A 593 2.41 10.30 22.04
CA LEU A 593 2.47 11.77 21.94
C LEU A 593 1.39 12.45 22.79
N ARG A 594 0.21 11.86 22.90
CA ARG A 594 -0.85 12.32 23.82
C ARG A 594 -0.46 12.20 25.28
N GLU A 595 0.12 11.07 25.68
CA GLU A 595 0.64 10.89 27.05
C GLU A 595 1.73 11.92 27.38
N LEU A 596 2.63 12.18 26.44
CA LEU A 596 3.68 13.18 26.57
C LEU A 596 3.18 14.63 26.44
N SER A 597 1.91 14.86 26.09
CA SER A 597 1.39 16.19 25.72
C SER A 597 2.28 16.89 24.69
N ALA A 598 2.80 16.14 23.72
CA ALA A 598 3.74 16.65 22.73
C ALA A 598 3.05 17.59 21.74
N VAL A 599 3.79 18.60 21.27
CA VAL A 599 3.30 19.58 20.29
C VAL A 599 4.03 19.42 18.96
N GLU A 600 3.43 19.94 17.88
CA GLU A 600 4.07 19.95 16.57
C GLU A 600 5.39 20.74 16.60
N GLY A 601 6.43 20.21 15.97
CA GLY A 601 7.78 20.75 15.98
C GLY A 601 8.62 20.37 17.20
N GLU A 602 8.05 19.72 18.22
CA GLU A 602 8.82 19.16 19.33
C GLU A 602 9.56 17.89 18.90
N ASP A 603 10.78 17.68 19.38
CA ASP A 603 11.51 16.43 19.15
C ASP A 603 11.17 15.36 20.20
N VAL A 604 11.05 14.12 19.76
CA VAL A 604 10.93 12.93 20.61
C VAL A 604 11.99 11.89 20.22
N LEU A 605 12.27 10.97 21.13
CA LEU A 605 13.16 9.83 20.90
C LEU A 605 12.34 8.55 20.91
N LEU A 606 12.47 7.75 19.85
CA LEU A 606 11.98 6.38 19.81
C LEU A 606 13.09 5.47 20.34
N GLU A 607 12.85 4.84 21.48
CA GLU A 607 13.77 3.86 22.07
C GLU A 607 13.40 2.46 21.60
N LEU A 608 14.33 1.81 20.90
CA LEU A 608 14.22 0.47 20.34
C LEU A 608 15.19 -0.44 21.09
N TRP A 609 14.65 -1.36 21.89
CA TRP A 609 15.45 -2.34 22.62
C TRP A 609 15.56 -3.65 21.83
N GLN A 610 16.70 -4.32 21.95
CA GLN A 610 16.95 -5.61 21.29
C GLN A 610 16.03 -6.75 21.79
N ASP A 611 15.35 -6.57 22.94
CA ASP A 611 14.37 -7.51 23.47
C ASP A 611 12.95 -7.31 22.93
N GLY A 612 12.76 -6.40 21.97
CA GLY A 612 11.45 -6.06 21.40
C GLY A 612 10.69 -4.96 22.15
N THR A 613 11.27 -4.36 23.19
CA THR A 613 10.64 -3.25 23.92
C THR A 613 10.72 -1.92 23.14
N PHE A 614 9.59 -1.21 23.07
CA PHE A 614 9.44 0.11 22.44
C PHE A 614 8.98 1.17 23.44
N ARG A 615 9.62 2.34 23.40
CA ARG A 615 9.18 3.54 24.17
C ARG A 615 9.35 4.81 23.35
N VAL A 616 8.51 5.80 23.66
CA VAL A 616 8.68 7.17 23.16
C VAL A 616 8.97 8.06 24.36
N VAL A 617 10.07 8.80 24.32
CA VAL A 617 10.51 9.67 25.42
C VAL A 617 10.88 11.05 24.89
N ARG A 618 10.87 12.06 25.78
CA ARG A 618 11.36 13.39 25.45
C ARG A 618 12.90 13.43 25.56
N PRO A 619 13.61 14.05 24.60
CA PRO A 619 15.04 14.32 24.76
C PRO A 619 15.26 15.34 25.88
N ALA A 620 16.45 15.29 26.49
CA ALA A 620 16.87 16.36 27.40
C ALA A 620 17.09 17.66 26.61
N ILE A 621 16.70 18.79 27.19
CA ILE A 621 16.92 20.11 26.59
C ILE A 621 18.15 20.73 27.27
N VAL A 622 19.12 21.15 26.46
CA VAL A 622 20.32 21.88 26.90
C VAL A 622 20.33 23.23 26.21
N HIS A 623 20.47 24.30 26.98
CA HIS A 623 20.50 25.66 26.46
C HIS A 623 21.79 25.95 25.67
N SER A 624 21.72 26.91 24.74
CA SER A 624 22.79 27.24 23.80
C SER A 624 24.05 27.84 24.43
N ASP A 625 23.95 28.32 25.67
CA ASP A 625 25.04 28.89 26.48
C ASP A 625 25.87 27.85 27.23
N ILE A 626 25.43 26.60 27.26
CA ILE A 626 26.13 25.49 27.92
C ILE A 626 27.25 24.93 27.00
N ASP A 627 28.22 24.23 27.60
CA ASP A 627 29.28 23.49 26.90
C ASP A 627 28.74 22.70 25.69
N PRO A 628 29.29 22.89 24.48
CA PRO A 628 28.85 22.19 23.27
C PRO A 628 28.88 20.66 23.38
N LEU A 629 29.79 20.06 24.16
CA LEU A 629 29.78 18.60 24.33
C LEU A 629 28.53 18.13 25.08
N ARG A 630 27.97 18.95 25.96
CA ARG A 630 26.71 18.68 26.66
C ARG A 630 25.51 18.84 25.73
N GLN A 631 25.57 19.80 24.82
CA GLN A 631 24.58 19.95 23.75
C GLN A 631 24.60 18.72 22.84
N ALA A 632 25.78 18.29 22.38
CA ALA A 632 25.95 17.06 21.60
C ALA A 632 25.42 15.81 22.34
N LEU A 633 25.64 15.69 23.65
CA LEU A 633 25.06 14.59 24.45
C LEU A 633 23.53 14.60 24.45
N ALA A 634 22.92 15.79 24.56
CA ALA A 634 21.47 15.93 24.46
C ALA A 634 20.97 15.52 23.07
N GLU A 635 21.74 15.88 22.02
CA GLU A 635 21.42 15.56 20.64
C GLU A 635 21.39 14.05 20.37
N VAL A 636 22.36 13.29 20.90
CA VAL A 636 22.38 11.82 20.81
C VAL A 636 21.39 11.12 21.75
N GLY A 637 20.59 11.89 22.49
CA GLY A 637 19.52 11.38 23.35
C GLY A 637 20.00 10.88 24.72
N ASN A 638 21.11 11.42 25.26
CA ASN A 638 21.46 11.20 26.66
C ASN A 638 20.37 11.80 27.57
N ARG A 639 19.92 11.04 28.58
CA ARG A 639 18.82 11.46 29.48
C ARG A 639 19.23 12.51 30.50
N GLU A 640 20.50 12.56 30.86
CA GLU A 640 21.04 13.48 31.87
C GLU A 640 22.36 14.11 31.38
N PRO A 641 22.34 14.89 30.29
CA PRO A 641 23.56 15.41 29.67
C PRO A 641 24.36 16.27 30.64
N LEU A 642 23.69 17.04 31.51
CA LEU A 642 24.33 17.92 32.50
C LEU A 642 24.90 17.19 33.73
N ARG A 643 24.41 15.98 34.05
CA ARG A 643 24.88 15.19 35.21
C ARG A 643 25.91 14.13 34.84
N THR A 644 26.08 13.88 33.54
CA THR A 644 27.06 12.92 33.03
C THR A 644 28.47 13.32 33.47
N ALA A 645 29.24 12.42 34.09
CA ALA A 645 30.60 12.73 34.49
C ALA A 645 31.50 13.03 33.28
N GLU A 646 32.39 14.03 33.36
CA GLU A 646 33.25 14.48 32.25
C GLU A 646 33.96 13.33 31.51
N ARG A 647 34.57 12.42 32.27
CA ARG A 647 35.26 11.21 31.75
C ARG A 647 34.38 10.28 30.89
N HIS A 648 33.05 10.41 30.94
CA HIS A 648 32.13 9.60 30.16
C HIS A 648 31.58 10.33 28.94
N VAL A 649 31.76 11.64 28.81
CA VAL A 649 31.15 12.46 27.75
C VAL A 649 31.60 11.99 26.37
N VAL A 650 32.92 11.98 26.13
CA VAL A 650 33.51 11.55 24.84
C VAL A 650 33.18 10.08 24.56
N ARG A 651 33.25 9.21 25.57
CA ARG A 651 32.93 7.79 25.44
C ARG A 651 31.49 7.57 24.97
N ILE A 652 30.52 8.29 25.53
CA ILE A 652 29.11 8.17 25.14
C ILE A 652 28.89 8.69 23.72
N LEU A 653 29.57 9.78 23.33
CA LEU A 653 29.51 10.31 21.97
C LEU A 653 30.13 9.35 20.94
N ALA A 654 31.19 8.61 21.30
CA ALA A 654 31.76 7.57 20.46
C ALA A 654 30.86 6.32 20.38
N GLU A 655 30.32 5.88 21.52
CA GLU A 655 29.37 4.76 21.61
C GLU A 655 28.11 5.01 20.78
N ALA A 656 27.61 6.25 20.75
CA ALA A 656 26.45 6.67 19.96
C ALA A 656 26.57 6.38 18.46
N VAL A 657 27.80 6.36 17.94
CA VAL A 657 28.14 6.04 16.54
C VAL A 657 28.88 4.70 16.41
N CYS A 658 28.75 3.83 17.40
CA CYS A 658 29.33 2.48 17.45
C CYS A 658 30.87 2.42 17.37
N LEU A 659 31.55 3.45 17.85
CA LEU A 659 33.01 3.48 18.02
C LEU A 659 33.40 3.20 19.48
N ASP A 660 33.12 1.99 19.96
CA ASP A 660 33.37 1.61 21.35
C ASP A 660 34.83 1.80 21.77
N GLY A 661 35.04 2.56 22.85
CA GLY A 661 36.36 2.81 23.42
C GLY A 661 37.22 3.80 22.63
N GLU A 662 36.72 4.39 21.55
CA GLU A 662 37.41 5.45 20.83
C GLU A 662 37.33 6.77 21.61
N ASP A 663 38.47 7.44 21.77
CA ASP A 663 38.60 8.70 22.48
C ASP A 663 39.22 9.81 21.61
N ARG A 664 39.71 9.47 20.40
CA ARG A 664 40.37 10.44 19.51
C ARG A 664 39.35 11.35 18.82
N PRO A 665 39.40 12.68 19.06
CA PRO A 665 38.46 13.64 18.48
C PRO A 665 38.31 13.54 16.97
N ARG A 666 39.42 13.41 16.23
CA ARG A 666 39.42 13.32 14.76
C ARG A 666 38.60 12.15 14.21
N LYS A 667 38.67 10.98 14.86
CA LYS A 667 37.92 9.80 14.41
C LYS A 667 36.43 9.93 14.71
N ILE A 668 36.09 10.52 15.86
CA ILE A 668 34.71 10.76 16.24
C ILE A 668 34.09 11.82 15.32
N LEU A 669 34.77 12.96 15.07
CA LEU A 669 34.35 13.96 14.08
C LEU A 669 34.06 13.30 12.74
N ARG A 670 35.00 12.48 12.25
CA ARG A 670 34.85 11.83 10.96
C ARG A 670 33.64 10.92 10.88
N ALA A 671 33.34 10.18 11.95
CA ALA A 671 32.15 9.32 11.99
C ALA A 671 30.83 10.12 11.95
N TYR A 672 30.75 11.26 12.64
CA TYR A 672 29.57 12.14 12.56
C TYR A 672 29.46 12.84 11.19
N GLU A 673 30.59 13.21 10.59
CA GLU A 673 30.67 13.76 9.23
C GLU A 673 30.21 12.73 8.17
N ASP A 674 30.72 11.50 8.23
CA ASP A 674 30.36 10.42 7.32
C ASP A 674 28.87 10.06 7.42
N ARG A 675 28.23 10.29 8.58
CA ARG A 675 26.78 10.15 8.78
C ARG A 675 25.96 11.35 8.30
N GLY A 676 26.57 12.54 8.18
CA GLY A 676 25.88 13.79 7.84
C GLY A 676 25.14 14.44 9.02
N GLU A 677 25.68 14.33 10.23
CA GLU A 677 25.08 14.85 11.46
C GLU A 677 25.49 16.31 11.73
N ASP A 678 25.10 17.23 10.85
CA ASP A 678 25.59 18.63 10.83
C ASP A 678 25.48 19.36 12.19
N VAL A 679 24.35 19.19 12.90
CA VAL A 679 24.11 19.87 14.18
C VAL A 679 25.08 19.40 15.26
N ILE A 680 25.28 18.08 15.35
CA ILE A 680 26.23 17.49 16.31
C ILE A 680 27.65 17.86 15.91
N LEU A 681 27.96 17.78 14.62
CA LEU A 681 29.27 18.12 14.08
C LEU A 681 29.66 19.57 14.41
N ASP A 682 28.73 20.53 14.28
CA ASP A 682 28.96 21.92 14.66
C ASP A 682 29.31 22.06 16.17
N PHE A 683 28.64 21.30 17.05
CA PHE A 683 28.96 21.29 18.48
C PHE A 683 30.33 20.66 18.77
N LEU A 684 30.65 19.53 18.13
CA LEU A 684 31.94 18.85 18.30
C LEU A 684 33.11 19.70 17.79
N GLU A 685 32.98 20.31 16.61
CA GLU A 685 33.96 21.25 16.06
C GLU A 685 34.13 22.46 16.99
N ALA A 686 33.04 23.03 17.51
CA ALA A 686 33.11 24.17 18.42
C ALA A 686 33.77 23.83 19.77
N ALA A 687 33.64 22.60 20.25
CA ALA A 687 34.32 22.12 21.46
C ALA A 687 35.82 21.87 21.22
N TRP A 688 36.16 21.13 20.16
CA TRP A 688 37.52 20.68 19.93
C TRP A 688 38.43 21.72 19.28
N ARG A 689 37.90 22.66 18.49
CA ARG A 689 38.67 23.84 18.04
C ARG A 689 39.04 24.79 19.19
N ARG A 690 38.20 24.87 20.23
CA ARG A 690 38.50 25.66 21.44
C ARG A 690 39.61 25.03 22.28
N GLY A 691 39.74 23.71 22.27
CA GLY A 691 40.85 22.99 22.92
C GLY A 691 42.21 23.31 22.31
N GLU A 692 42.32 23.32 20.98
CA GLU A 692 43.57 23.63 20.27
C GLU A 692 44.07 25.07 20.53
N ALA A 693 43.16 26.05 20.65
CA ALA A 693 43.54 27.44 20.99
C ALA A 693 43.98 27.60 22.45
N SER A 694 43.40 26.83 23.38
CA SER A 694 43.73 26.88 24.81
C SER A 694 45.07 26.19 25.13
N GLU A 695 45.44 25.13 24.41
CA GLU A 695 46.76 24.48 24.56
C GLU A 695 47.91 25.34 24.01
N ILE A 696 47.66 26.17 22.99
CA ILE A 696 48.64 27.12 22.45
C ILE A 696 48.90 28.27 23.45
N ASP A 697 47.86 28.82 24.09
CA ASP A 697 48.01 29.86 25.12
C ASP A 697 48.69 29.32 26.40
N GLU A 698 48.48 28.06 26.79
CA GLU A 698 49.22 27.45 27.92
C GLU A 698 50.68 27.10 27.57
N ALA A 699 50.99 26.82 26.30
CA ALA A 699 52.36 26.60 25.83
C ALA A 699 53.15 27.93 25.80
N ASP A 700 52.56 29.00 25.25
CA ASP A 700 53.17 30.35 25.24
C ASP A 700 53.27 30.94 26.66
N GLY A 701 52.35 30.59 27.57
CA GLY A 701 52.39 30.99 28.97
C GLY A 701 53.47 30.29 29.81
N LYS A 702 53.95 29.11 29.40
CA LYS A 702 55.04 28.39 30.08
C LYS A 702 56.42 28.88 29.68
N ASP A 703 56.61 29.27 28.42
CA ASP A 703 57.89 29.83 27.95
C ASP A 703 58.16 31.25 28.46
N ALA A 704 57.13 31.99 28.91
CA ALA A 704 57.29 33.30 29.53
C ALA A 704 57.68 33.26 31.04
N SER A 705 57.87 32.07 31.63
CA SER A 705 58.15 31.89 33.07
C SER A 705 59.57 31.41 33.40
N HIS A 706 60.49 31.39 32.43
CA HIS A 706 61.92 31.21 32.64
C HIS A 706 62.69 32.33 31.93
N ASP A 707 62.68 33.53 32.52
CA ASP A 707 63.79 34.49 32.45
C ASP A 707 63.79 35.41 33.68
#